data_AF-A0A2H3K8U0-F1
#
_entry.id   AF-A0A2H3K8U0-F1
#
_cell.length_a   1.000
_cell.length_b   1.000
_cell.length_c   1.000
_cell.angle_alpha   90.00
_cell.angle_beta   90.00
_cell.angle_gamma   90.00
#
_symmetry.space_group_name_H-M   'P 1'
#
loop_
_entity.id
_entity.type
_entity.pdbx_description
1 polymer ?
#
loop_
_entity_poly.entity_id
_entity_poly.type
_entity_poly.pdbx_seq_one_letter_code
_entity_poly.pdbx_strand_id
1 'polypeptide(L)'
;RRANIFSATQQRMPSNRRAPRRGTSDAFRLPRAIVDDIGNADSWNATVELLCNYFELPDISQRSGLKKVHLRFDEIFKKLDAAYTQNKENERIIGGIVGIWAKMSADALLRNKLFKAGLLAKMTPLLDIPATRHVGLQALATVTHHGGAEARKEIARLTPKLLRLMEECSDDDKVMELATVVMSHSISAVVGQDEPPDRKLLTVLDMRNTLKVTTDNLRKPSASALMVSHALGLLASATQHCYKECKAMPQLINLLVACLRSSDLTIRCNAMGGLIRLNAIEAEPDRQVWDPRKIFAVGQRKFPDPVVDTLMDYGMMRCDTMQTVRSAGDFQKAMMQCAQDHDLYKLGHKLAELILRTEFSIAEGCFQAINERTGRMESQDVGLPFVMWIDSLPHAARALRTKGSPADLDAADILDVKYFIIKQRYPDVIRVGQEALNRNPQLGYAYYAIALGGDSEQGLRSVKKGLKCKQVTPFVRYHMLWRAVEHAGNLGFTRLQEARVGDKDYTEGLAFLMSSYEDSKRFISEAPPDSRNMQTVANWYIVCSLAIRGPELSTDLKELNRTMHRNDLKIIIQDAFEKIKFTDQYNEFLDNRVFKTQMRLTRQIIVDAYPKAVKSWADVITRFDTMDLTSHHPLPSAAKVEDDLAAWLEHLTVDDGSEQRPQRCSHPTVNPNTVSLYRCSHCGNPSAALRKCGGCGKTR
;
A
#
# COMPACT_ATOMS: atom_id res chain seq x y z
N ARG A 1 45.94 17.97 -15.83
CA ARG A 1 47.17 17.89 -14.98
C ARG A 1 46.91 16.79 -13.96
N ARG A 2 47.47 15.58 -13.92
CA ARG A 2 48.61 14.83 -14.50
C ARG A 2 48.03 13.41 -14.83
N ALA A 3 48.24 12.69 -15.93
CA ALA A 3 49.41 12.35 -16.75
C ALA A 3 50.50 11.54 -16.02
N ASN A 4 50.53 10.21 -16.25
CA ASN A 4 51.66 9.41 -16.79
C ASN A 4 51.69 7.95 -16.28
N ILE A 5 51.59 6.95 -17.17
CA ILE A 5 52.66 6.17 -17.86
C ILE A 5 52.85 4.82 -17.17
N PHE A 6 52.59 3.71 -17.87
CA PHE A 6 53.49 2.55 -17.88
C PHE A 6 53.34 1.76 -19.19
N SER A 7 54.48 1.47 -19.79
CA SER A 7 54.68 0.85 -21.09
C SER A 7 54.88 -0.66 -21.01
N ALA A 8 54.40 -1.33 -22.05
CA ALA A 8 54.94 -2.47 -22.79
C ALA A 8 55.88 -3.48 -22.10
N THR A 9 55.45 -4.75 -22.10
CA THR A 9 56.33 -5.90 -22.39
C THR A 9 55.59 -6.90 -23.26
N GLN A 10 56.03 -7.04 -24.52
CA GLN A 10 55.47 -7.93 -25.52
C GLN A 10 56.32 -9.22 -25.54
N GLN A 11 55.80 -10.33 -25.02
CA GLN A 11 56.40 -11.66 -25.23
C GLN A 11 55.62 -12.41 -26.31
N ARG A 12 56.33 -12.77 -27.38
CA ARG A 12 55.85 -13.63 -28.47
C ARG A 12 55.68 -15.06 -27.94
N MET A 13 54.50 -15.64 -28.17
CA MET A 13 54.23 -17.07 -28.05
C MET A 13 53.94 -17.66 -29.45
N PRO A 14 54.27 -18.94 -29.68
CA PRO A 14 54.35 -19.52 -31.03
C PRO A 14 52.98 -19.82 -31.63
N SER A 15 52.90 -19.67 -32.96
CA SER A 15 51.68 -19.85 -33.76
C SER A 15 51.23 -21.30 -33.77
N ASN A 16 50.08 -21.58 -33.16
CA ASN A 16 49.41 -22.87 -33.30
C ASN A 16 48.62 -22.92 -34.61
N ARG A 17 48.95 -23.92 -35.44
CA ARG A 17 48.30 -24.24 -36.72
C ARG A 17 46.79 -24.39 -36.52
N ARG A 18 46.01 -23.53 -37.21
CA ARG A 18 44.56 -23.65 -37.31
C ARG A 18 44.19 -24.81 -38.24
N ALA A 19 43.51 -25.81 -37.69
CA ALA A 19 42.68 -26.72 -38.46
C ALA A 19 41.50 -25.95 -39.11
N PRO A 20 40.97 -26.39 -40.26
CA PRO A 20 39.94 -25.67 -40.98
C PRO A 20 38.63 -25.67 -40.16
N ARG A 21 38.21 -24.48 -39.72
CA ARG A 21 36.87 -24.25 -39.18
C ARG A 21 35.86 -24.52 -40.30
N ARG A 22 35.20 -25.70 -40.27
CA ARG A 22 33.90 -25.88 -40.92
C ARG A 22 32.96 -24.80 -40.40
N GLY A 23 32.31 -24.08 -41.31
CA GLY A 23 31.40 -22.99 -40.98
C GLY A 23 30.30 -23.46 -40.02
N THR A 24 30.23 -22.86 -38.84
CA THR A 24 29.24 -23.17 -37.79
C THR A 24 27.82 -22.67 -38.10
N SER A 25 27.59 -22.15 -39.31
CA SER A 25 26.30 -21.57 -39.72
C SER A 25 25.24 -22.66 -40.04
N ASP A 26 25.67 -23.79 -40.61
CA ASP A 26 24.74 -24.86 -40.99
C ASP A 26 24.33 -25.78 -39.83
N ALA A 27 25.00 -25.68 -38.68
CA ALA A 27 24.83 -26.61 -37.56
C ALA A 27 23.49 -26.50 -36.81
N PHE A 28 22.69 -25.46 -37.08
CA PHE A 28 21.42 -25.21 -36.37
C PHE A 28 20.22 -25.06 -37.32
N ARG A 29 20.37 -25.48 -38.58
CA ARG A 29 19.28 -25.44 -39.55
C ARG A 29 18.32 -26.58 -39.29
N LEU A 30 17.04 -26.26 -39.08
CA LEU A 30 15.99 -27.26 -38.89
C LEU A 30 15.85 -28.11 -40.17
N PRO A 31 15.92 -29.46 -40.09
CA PRO A 31 15.64 -30.33 -41.21
C PRO A 31 14.25 -30.08 -41.75
N ARG A 32 14.08 -30.20 -43.07
CA ARG A 32 12.78 -29.96 -43.73
C ARG A 32 11.65 -30.77 -43.11
N ALA A 33 11.89 -32.04 -42.77
CA ALA A 33 10.92 -32.89 -42.09
C ALA A 33 10.41 -32.28 -40.77
N ILE A 34 11.30 -31.72 -39.95
CA ILE A 34 10.93 -31.07 -38.68
C ILE A 34 10.17 -29.77 -38.92
N VAL A 35 10.54 -29.02 -39.96
CA VAL A 35 9.80 -27.81 -40.35
C VAL A 35 8.38 -28.16 -40.79
N ASP A 36 8.23 -29.24 -41.56
CA ASP A 36 6.94 -29.74 -42.04
C ASP A 36 6.09 -30.26 -40.85
N ASP A 37 6.69 -31.03 -39.92
CA ASP A 37 6.03 -31.50 -38.70
C ASP A 37 5.54 -30.33 -37.82
N ILE A 38 6.35 -29.29 -37.66
CA ILE A 38 5.98 -28.07 -36.93
C ILE A 38 4.88 -27.29 -37.66
N GLY A 39 4.95 -27.21 -39.00
CA GLY A 39 3.93 -26.57 -39.81
C GLY A 39 2.56 -27.25 -39.70
N ASN A 40 2.56 -28.56 -39.50
CA ASN A 40 1.37 -29.40 -39.32
C ASN A 40 0.96 -29.58 -37.86
N ALA A 41 1.68 -28.99 -36.90
CA ALA A 41 1.37 -29.14 -35.48
C ALA A 41 0.04 -28.46 -35.13
N ASP A 42 -0.88 -29.22 -34.56
CA ASP A 42 -2.23 -28.76 -34.24
C ASP A 42 -2.23 -27.59 -33.23
N SER A 43 -1.19 -27.48 -32.40
CA SER A 43 -1.07 -26.41 -31.39
C SER A 43 0.33 -25.88 -31.13
N TRP A 44 0.38 -24.76 -30.42
CA TRP A 44 1.63 -24.16 -29.91
C TRP A 44 2.37 -25.09 -28.95
N ASN A 45 1.67 -25.96 -28.22
CA ASN A 45 2.28 -26.93 -27.31
C ASN A 45 3.01 -28.00 -28.07
N ALA A 46 2.33 -28.64 -29.02
CA ALA A 46 2.94 -29.62 -29.90
C ALA A 46 4.16 -29.01 -30.61
N THR A 47 4.05 -27.75 -31.06
CA THR A 47 5.18 -27.00 -31.63
C THR A 47 6.35 -26.86 -30.66
N VAL A 48 6.09 -26.43 -29.41
CA VAL A 48 7.10 -26.28 -28.35
C VAL A 48 7.72 -27.63 -27.99
N GLU A 49 6.94 -28.70 -27.89
CA GLU A 49 7.40 -30.06 -27.57
C GLU A 49 8.25 -30.64 -28.68
N LEU A 50 7.83 -30.52 -29.94
CA LEU A 50 8.63 -30.91 -31.11
C LEU A 50 9.97 -30.18 -31.12
N LEU A 51 9.98 -28.86 -30.86
CA LEU A 51 11.20 -28.07 -30.77
C LEU A 51 12.07 -28.47 -29.58
N CYS A 52 11.48 -28.68 -28.39
CA CYS A 52 12.20 -29.15 -27.21
C CYS A 52 12.86 -30.51 -27.45
N ASN A 53 12.14 -31.45 -28.07
CA ASN A 53 12.63 -32.77 -28.42
C ASN A 53 13.75 -32.68 -29.46
N TYR A 54 13.53 -31.89 -30.52
CA TYR A 54 14.52 -31.70 -31.58
C TYR A 54 15.84 -31.08 -31.07
N PHE A 55 15.76 -30.08 -30.19
CA PHE A 55 16.95 -29.46 -29.60
C PHE A 55 17.52 -30.23 -28.40
N GLU A 56 16.93 -31.37 -28.04
CA GLU A 56 17.29 -32.19 -26.88
C GLU A 56 17.35 -31.35 -25.58
N LEU A 57 16.35 -30.48 -25.40
CA LEU A 57 16.28 -29.64 -24.22
C LEU A 57 15.99 -30.49 -22.98
N PRO A 58 16.62 -30.19 -21.83
CA PRO A 58 16.17 -30.73 -20.55
C PRO A 58 14.70 -30.39 -20.34
N ASP A 59 13.94 -31.28 -19.69
CA ASP A 59 12.52 -31.05 -19.40
C ASP A 59 12.30 -29.76 -18.58
N ILE A 60 11.96 -28.68 -19.28
CA ILE A 60 11.74 -27.35 -18.71
C ILE A 60 10.45 -27.24 -17.92
N SER A 61 9.59 -28.26 -17.98
CA SER A 61 8.43 -28.44 -17.11
C SER A 61 8.82 -29.07 -15.77
N GLN A 62 10.11 -29.37 -15.55
CA GLN A 62 10.62 -29.84 -14.27
C GLN A 62 11.69 -28.92 -13.69
N ARG A 63 11.73 -28.86 -12.37
CA ARG A 63 12.77 -28.13 -11.62
C ARG A 63 14.17 -28.63 -11.98
N SER A 64 14.33 -29.95 -12.12
CA SER A 64 15.59 -30.59 -12.49
C SER A 64 16.07 -30.15 -13.88
N GLY A 65 15.15 -30.03 -14.85
CA GLY A 65 15.45 -29.56 -16.19
C GLY A 65 15.77 -28.07 -16.22
N LEU A 66 15.01 -27.21 -15.55
CA LEU A 66 15.35 -25.78 -15.42
C LEU A 66 16.75 -25.56 -14.82
N LYS A 67 17.15 -26.37 -13.82
CA LYS A 67 18.51 -26.36 -13.28
C LYS A 67 19.57 -26.76 -14.31
N LYS A 68 19.30 -27.78 -15.13
CA LYS A 68 20.18 -28.18 -16.25
C LYS A 68 20.28 -27.09 -17.31
N VAL A 69 19.17 -26.44 -17.65
CA VAL A 69 19.14 -25.30 -18.57
C VAL A 69 19.97 -24.14 -18.02
N HIS A 70 19.87 -23.83 -16.73
CA HIS A 70 20.68 -22.79 -16.10
C HIS A 70 22.19 -23.05 -16.23
N LEU A 71 22.63 -24.31 -16.09
CA LEU A 71 24.03 -24.72 -16.24
C LEU A 71 24.52 -24.66 -17.69
N ARG A 72 23.63 -24.88 -18.66
CA ARG A 72 23.93 -24.89 -20.11
C ARG A 72 23.33 -23.70 -20.85
N PHE A 73 23.10 -22.60 -20.15
CA PHE A 73 22.28 -21.49 -20.66
C PHE A 73 22.82 -20.95 -22.00
N ASP A 74 24.11 -20.65 -22.09
CA ASP A 74 24.70 -20.04 -23.29
C ASP A 74 24.61 -20.97 -24.52
N GLU A 75 24.77 -22.27 -24.31
CA GLU A 75 24.64 -23.28 -25.37
C GLU A 75 23.20 -23.37 -25.87
N ILE A 76 22.24 -23.54 -24.95
CA ILE A 76 20.81 -23.69 -25.28
C ILE A 76 20.28 -22.41 -25.89
N PHE A 77 20.58 -21.25 -25.31
CA PHE A 77 20.16 -19.96 -25.84
C PHE A 77 20.71 -19.74 -27.26
N LYS A 78 21.99 -20.03 -27.50
CA LYS A 78 22.60 -19.87 -28.83
C LYS A 78 21.93 -20.77 -29.88
N LYS A 79 21.59 -22.02 -29.53
CA LYS A 79 20.84 -22.95 -30.40
C LYS A 79 19.47 -22.37 -30.78
N LEU A 80 18.69 -21.96 -29.78
CA LEU A 80 17.36 -21.41 -29.96
C LEU A 80 17.39 -20.07 -30.71
N ASP A 81 18.34 -19.18 -30.41
CA ASP A 81 18.48 -17.88 -31.08
C ASP A 81 18.90 -18.02 -32.54
N ALA A 82 19.79 -18.98 -32.85
CA ALA A 82 20.16 -19.30 -34.23
C ALA A 82 18.94 -19.81 -35.01
N ALA A 83 18.19 -20.76 -34.45
CA ALA A 83 16.98 -21.28 -35.08
C ALA A 83 15.90 -20.20 -35.27
N TYR A 84 15.68 -19.35 -34.27
CA TYR A 84 14.78 -18.21 -34.38
C TYR A 84 15.19 -17.27 -35.52
N THR A 85 16.48 -16.95 -35.60
CA THR A 85 16.99 -15.99 -36.59
C THR A 85 16.98 -16.55 -38.01
N GLN A 86 17.19 -17.85 -38.18
CA GLN A 86 17.15 -18.52 -39.49
C GLN A 86 15.73 -18.74 -40.02
N ASN A 87 14.73 -18.76 -39.14
CA ASN A 87 13.34 -19.08 -39.49
C ASN A 87 12.40 -17.89 -39.23
N LYS A 88 12.87 -16.64 -39.42
CA LYS A 88 12.08 -15.42 -39.16
C LYS A 88 10.75 -15.36 -39.90
N GLU A 89 10.68 -15.97 -41.08
CA GLU A 89 9.47 -16.03 -41.91
C GLU A 89 8.54 -17.19 -41.53
N ASN A 90 8.98 -18.12 -40.66
CA ASN A 90 8.15 -19.23 -40.17
C ASN A 90 7.61 -18.89 -38.78
N GLU A 91 6.41 -18.33 -38.79
CA GLU A 91 5.64 -17.88 -37.62
C GLU A 91 5.51 -18.95 -36.54
N ARG A 92 5.28 -20.21 -36.92
CA ARG A 92 5.16 -21.34 -35.99
C ARG A 92 6.48 -21.63 -35.27
N ILE A 93 7.60 -21.63 -35.98
CA ILE A 93 8.91 -21.87 -35.37
C ILE A 93 9.28 -20.74 -34.42
N ILE A 94 9.16 -19.47 -34.84
CA ILE A 94 9.51 -18.33 -33.96
C ILE A 94 8.59 -18.24 -32.74
N GLY A 95 7.29 -18.51 -32.91
CA GLY A 95 6.32 -18.57 -31.82
C GLY A 95 6.63 -19.68 -30.83
N GLY A 96 6.96 -20.88 -31.33
CA GLY A 96 7.38 -22.01 -30.49
C GLY A 96 8.65 -21.73 -29.69
N ILE A 97 9.67 -21.13 -30.31
CA ILE A 97 10.91 -20.76 -29.60
C ILE A 97 10.65 -19.70 -28.52
N VAL A 98 9.81 -18.72 -28.80
CA VAL A 98 9.39 -17.74 -27.79
C VAL A 98 8.63 -18.42 -26.65
N GLY A 99 7.78 -19.40 -26.95
CA GLY A 99 7.13 -20.25 -25.95
C GLY A 99 8.12 -20.99 -25.04
N ILE A 100 9.21 -21.53 -25.59
CA ILE A 100 10.31 -22.14 -24.81
C ILE A 100 10.96 -21.11 -23.89
N TRP A 101 11.30 -19.92 -24.38
CA TRP A 101 11.88 -18.86 -23.54
C TRP A 101 10.92 -18.34 -22.47
N ALA A 102 9.62 -18.30 -22.74
CA ALA A 102 8.60 -17.98 -21.74
C ALA A 102 8.57 -19.03 -20.63
N LYS A 103 8.60 -20.33 -20.96
CA LYS A 103 8.70 -21.41 -19.98
C LYS A 103 9.95 -21.31 -19.13
N MET A 104 11.11 -21.04 -19.74
CA MET A 104 12.36 -20.79 -19.02
C MET A 104 12.26 -19.60 -18.06
N SER A 105 11.42 -18.60 -18.37
CA SER A 105 11.29 -17.37 -17.60
C SER A 105 10.51 -17.50 -16.28
N ALA A 106 9.91 -18.66 -16.00
CA ALA A 106 9.39 -18.96 -14.67
C ALA A 106 10.49 -19.12 -13.62
N ASP A 107 11.72 -19.44 -14.02
CA ASP A 107 12.90 -19.30 -13.16
C ASP A 107 13.44 -17.87 -13.27
N ALA A 108 13.53 -17.16 -12.15
CA ALA A 108 13.94 -15.77 -12.12
C ALA A 108 15.38 -15.53 -12.59
N LEU A 109 16.29 -16.49 -12.39
CA LEU A 109 17.68 -16.38 -12.86
C LEU A 109 17.75 -16.57 -14.38
N LEU A 110 17.07 -17.59 -14.90
CA LEU A 110 16.98 -17.82 -16.35
C LEU A 110 16.31 -16.65 -17.06
N ARG A 111 15.19 -16.13 -16.54
CA ARG A 111 14.53 -14.94 -17.06
C ARG A 111 15.50 -13.76 -17.16
N ASN A 112 16.23 -13.47 -16.08
CA ASN A 112 17.16 -12.34 -16.08
C ASN A 112 18.30 -12.53 -17.10
N LYS A 113 18.78 -13.77 -17.30
CA LYS A 113 19.75 -14.08 -18.36
C LYS A 113 19.14 -13.88 -19.75
N LEU A 114 17.93 -14.37 -19.99
CA LEU A 114 17.20 -14.17 -21.25
C LEU A 114 16.97 -12.69 -21.56
N PHE A 115 16.58 -11.89 -20.57
CA PHE A 115 16.41 -10.44 -20.73
C PHE A 115 17.70 -9.76 -21.16
N LYS A 116 18.82 -10.07 -20.50
CA LYS A 116 20.14 -9.55 -20.88
C LYS A 116 20.56 -10.00 -22.29
N ALA A 117 20.10 -11.17 -22.72
CA ALA A 117 20.34 -11.71 -24.04
C ALA A 117 19.37 -11.17 -25.13
N GLY A 118 18.53 -10.18 -24.81
CA GLY A 118 17.67 -9.50 -25.78
C GLY A 118 16.30 -10.15 -26.00
N LEU A 119 15.80 -10.95 -25.04
CA LEU A 119 14.49 -11.63 -25.15
C LEU A 119 13.34 -10.71 -25.57
N LEU A 120 13.26 -9.50 -25.00
CA LEU A 120 12.17 -8.56 -25.30
C LEU A 120 12.15 -8.15 -26.78
N ALA A 121 13.34 -7.94 -27.38
CA ALA A 121 13.47 -7.60 -28.80
C ALA A 121 13.03 -8.76 -29.72
N LYS A 122 13.08 -10.00 -29.23
CA LYS A 122 12.60 -11.19 -29.95
C LYS A 122 11.11 -11.45 -29.75
N MET A 123 10.53 -11.07 -28.62
CA MET A 123 9.09 -11.17 -28.37
C MET A 123 8.29 -10.08 -29.09
N THR A 124 8.84 -8.88 -29.19
CA THR A 124 8.13 -7.70 -29.70
C THR A 124 7.57 -7.88 -31.12
N PRO A 125 8.29 -8.48 -32.10
CA PRO A 125 7.76 -8.66 -33.46
C PRO A 125 6.54 -9.59 -33.53
N LEU A 126 6.44 -10.59 -32.65
CA LEU A 126 5.32 -11.54 -32.66
C LEU A 126 3.97 -10.86 -32.40
N LEU A 127 3.98 -9.70 -31.77
CA LEU A 127 2.80 -8.90 -31.50
C LEU A 127 2.16 -8.33 -32.78
N ASP A 128 2.96 -8.10 -33.83
CA ASP A 128 2.46 -7.55 -35.11
C ASP A 128 1.94 -8.65 -36.05
N ILE A 129 2.23 -9.92 -35.77
CA ILE A 129 1.88 -11.06 -36.62
C ILE A 129 0.60 -11.71 -36.09
N PRO A 130 -0.51 -11.73 -36.84
CA PRO A 130 -1.79 -12.26 -36.37
C PRO A 130 -1.71 -13.65 -35.77
N ALA A 131 -1.04 -14.60 -36.42
CA ALA A 131 -0.96 -15.98 -35.94
C ALA A 131 -0.17 -16.12 -34.63
N THR A 132 0.84 -15.26 -34.37
CA THR A 132 1.69 -15.36 -33.18
C THR A 132 1.31 -14.40 -32.06
N ARG A 133 0.30 -13.55 -32.27
CA ARG A 133 -0.03 -12.46 -31.35
C ARG A 133 -0.36 -12.97 -29.95
N HIS A 134 -1.23 -13.98 -29.85
CA HIS A 134 -1.63 -14.55 -28.56
C HIS A 134 -0.43 -15.18 -27.83
N VAL A 135 0.38 -15.99 -28.50
CA VAL A 135 1.57 -16.60 -27.88
C VAL A 135 2.60 -15.54 -27.46
N GLY A 136 2.76 -14.46 -28.23
CA GLY A 136 3.62 -13.33 -27.88
C GLY A 136 3.13 -12.59 -26.63
N LEU A 137 1.84 -12.27 -26.56
CA LEU A 137 1.22 -11.61 -25.40
C LEU A 137 1.26 -12.51 -24.16
N GLN A 138 0.99 -13.79 -24.32
CA GLN A 138 1.03 -14.77 -23.23
C GLN A 138 2.45 -14.92 -22.69
N ALA A 139 3.45 -14.98 -23.57
CA ALA A 139 4.85 -15.00 -23.18
C ALA A 139 5.25 -13.75 -22.37
N LEU A 140 4.81 -12.56 -22.80
CA LEU A 140 5.00 -11.32 -22.03
C LEU A 140 4.25 -11.36 -20.69
N ALA A 141 3.05 -11.92 -20.64
CA ALA A 141 2.27 -12.05 -19.41
C ALA A 141 3.01 -12.96 -18.40
N THR A 142 3.52 -14.11 -18.84
CA THR A 142 4.34 -15.02 -18.02
C THR A 142 5.61 -14.34 -17.51
N VAL A 143 6.31 -13.63 -18.39
CA VAL A 143 7.53 -12.90 -18.05
C VAL A 143 7.26 -11.80 -17.03
N THR A 144 6.20 -11.00 -17.21
CA THR A 144 5.86 -9.92 -16.29
C THR A 144 5.37 -10.45 -14.95
N HIS A 145 4.57 -11.52 -14.94
CA HIS A 145 4.05 -12.13 -13.73
C HIS A 145 5.17 -12.51 -12.75
N HIS A 146 6.26 -13.10 -13.25
CA HIS A 146 7.43 -13.43 -12.42
C HIS A 146 8.53 -12.36 -12.42
N GLY A 147 8.43 -11.37 -13.30
CA GLY A 147 9.45 -10.37 -13.64
C GLY A 147 10.00 -9.58 -12.45
N GLY A 148 11.31 -9.34 -12.45
CA GLY A 148 11.90 -8.33 -11.57
C GLY A 148 11.51 -6.92 -12.02
N ALA A 149 11.65 -5.93 -11.14
CA ALA A 149 11.28 -4.54 -11.42
C ALA A 149 11.88 -4.03 -12.74
N GLU A 150 13.15 -4.30 -13.02
CA GLU A 150 13.81 -3.86 -14.24
C GLU A 150 13.22 -4.48 -15.51
N ALA A 151 12.96 -5.79 -15.52
CA ALA A 151 12.31 -6.45 -16.67
C ALA A 151 10.90 -5.89 -16.91
N ARG A 152 10.14 -5.63 -15.83
CA ARG A 152 8.80 -5.03 -15.91
C ARG A 152 8.85 -3.59 -16.44
N LYS A 153 9.82 -2.78 -16.01
CA LYS A 153 10.04 -1.42 -16.54
C LYS A 153 10.39 -1.42 -18.02
N GLU A 154 11.23 -2.36 -18.48
CA GLU A 154 11.54 -2.51 -19.91
C GLU A 154 10.28 -2.88 -20.72
N ILE A 155 9.47 -3.82 -20.22
CA ILE A 155 8.21 -4.21 -20.87
C ILE A 155 7.19 -3.06 -20.85
N ALA A 156 7.17 -2.23 -19.82
CA ALA A 156 6.28 -1.07 -19.76
C ALA A 156 6.53 -0.09 -20.92
N ARG A 157 7.73 -0.07 -21.53
CA ARG A 157 7.98 0.72 -22.75
C ARG A 157 7.21 0.24 -23.96
N LEU A 158 6.65 -0.97 -23.93
CA LEU A 158 5.77 -1.49 -24.97
C LEU A 158 4.31 -1.01 -24.84
N THR A 159 3.96 -0.22 -23.82
CA THR A 159 2.58 0.26 -23.63
C THR A 159 1.96 0.90 -24.88
N PRO A 160 2.62 1.80 -25.63
CA PRO A 160 2.05 2.33 -26.87
C PRO A 160 1.66 1.25 -27.88
N LYS A 161 2.47 0.20 -27.99
CA LYS A 161 2.21 -0.93 -28.88
C LYS A 161 1.05 -1.80 -28.38
N LEU A 162 0.97 -2.03 -27.07
CA LEU A 162 -0.13 -2.77 -26.46
C LEU A 162 -1.47 -2.01 -26.62
N LEU A 163 -1.47 -0.69 -26.42
CA LEU A 163 -2.65 0.14 -26.66
C LEU A 163 -3.09 0.11 -28.12
N ARG A 164 -2.16 0.22 -29.06
CA ARG A 164 -2.45 0.09 -30.50
C ARG A 164 -3.08 -1.27 -30.81
N LEU A 165 -2.55 -2.36 -30.27
CA LEU A 165 -3.14 -3.70 -30.46
C LEU A 165 -4.55 -3.81 -29.89
N MET A 166 -4.81 -3.20 -28.74
CA MET A 166 -6.13 -3.20 -28.12
C MET A 166 -7.16 -2.39 -28.93
N GLU A 167 -6.70 -1.40 -29.68
CA GLU A 167 -7.53 -0.64 -30.61
C GLU A 167 -7.76 -1.41 -31.93
N GLU A 168 -6.69 -1.94 -32.53
CA GLU A 168 -6.73 -2.70 -33.79
C GLU A 168 -7.48 -4.04 -33.67
N CYS A 169 -7.49 -4.65 -32.48
CA CYS A 169 -8.10 -5.95 -32.20
C CYS A 169 -9.19 -5.82 -31.13
N SER A 170 -10.04 -4.80 -31.22
CA SER A 170 -11.06 -4.48 -30.20
C SER A 170 -12.07 -5.61 -29.94
N ASP A 171 -12.23 -6.52 -30.90
CA ASP A 171 -13.18 -7.64 -30.89
C ASP A 171 -12.53 -8.96 -30.49
N ASP A 172 -11.20 -8.99 -30.28
CA ASP A 172 -10.45 -10.15 -29.80
C ASP A 172 -10.29 -10.04 -28.28
N ASP A 173 -11.24 -10.62 -27.55
CA ASP A 173 -11.29 -10.57 -26.09
C ASP A 173 -9.99 -11.10 -25.43
N LYS A 174 -9.31 -12.05 -26.08
CA LYS A 174 -8.08 -12.63 -25.55
C LYS A 174 -6.90 -11.67 -25.67
N VAL A 175 -6.80 -10.94 -26.78
CA VAL A 175 -5.82 -9.84 -26.91
C VAL A 175 -6.06 -8.79 -25.83
N MET A 176 -7.33 -8.40 -25.60
CA MET A 176 -7.69 -7.40 -24.59
C MET A 176 -7.29 -7.84 -23.17
N GLU A 177 -7.60 -9.09 -22.81
CA GLU A 177 -7.23 -9.69 -21.54
C GLU A 177 -5.71 -9.72 -21.36
N LEU A 178 -4.98 -10.34 -22.29
CA LEU A 178 -3.53 -10.54 -22.15
C LEU A 178 -2.76 -9.21 -22.17
N ALA A 179 -3.14 -8.27 -23.04
CA ALA A 179 -2.54 -6.93 -23.06
C ALA A 179 -2.76 -6.21 -21.73
N THR A 180 -3.96 -6.30 -21.15
CA THR A 180 -4.28 -5.73 -19.84
C THR A 180 -3.45 -6.35 -18.72
N VAL A 181 -3.26 -7.68 -18.73
CA VAL A 181 -2.41 -8.39 -17.75
C VAL A 181 -0.95 -7.91 -17.85
N VAL A 182 -0.40 -7.84 -19.08
CA VAL A 182 0.96 -7.35 -19.32
C VAL A 182 1.12 -5.91 -18.85
N MET A 183 0.20 -5.02 -19.22
CA MET A 183 0.23 -3.62 -18.78
C MET A 183 0.10 -3.52 -17.26
N SER A 184 -0.80 -4.27 -16.63
CA SER A 184 -1.00 -4.24 -15.18
C SER A 184 0.27 -4.53 -14.41
N HIS A 185 0.95 -5.64 -14.72
CA HIS A 185 2.19 -5.99 -14.05
C HIS A 185 3.33 -5.01 -14.35
N SER A 186 3.46 -4.60 -15.62
CA SER A 186 4.59 -3.77 -16.06
C SER A 186 4.47 -2.31 -15.62
N ILE A 187 3.30 -1.70 -15.78
CA ILE A 187 3.02 -0.31 -15.39
C ILE A 187 3.01 -0.18 -13.86
N SER A 188 2.44 -1.13 -13.12
CA SER A 188 2.45 -1.06 -11.64
C SER A 188 3.88 -1.11 -11.05
N ALA A 189 4.84 -1.72 -11.75
CA ALA A 189 6.25 -1.69 -11.37
C ALA A 189 6.91 -0.31 -11.60
N VAL A 190 6.25 0.59 -12.34
CA VAL A 190 6.66 1.97 -12.56
C VAL A 190 5.90 2.90 -11.61
N VAL A 191 4.57 2.84 -11.62
CA VAL A 191 3.71 3.86 -10.98
C VAL A 191 3.15 3.45 -9.62
N GLY A 192 3.31 2.19 -9.22
CA GLY A 192 2.83 1.66 -7.93
C GLY A 192 3.93 1.46 -6.89
N GLN A 193 5.07 2.13 -7.04
CA GLN A 193 6.19 2.06 -6.10
C GLN A 193 6.17 3.24 -5.12
N ASP A 194 6.87 3.16 -4.00
CA ASP A 194 6.97 4.30 -3.07
C ASP A 194 7.75 5.49 -3.68
N GLU A 195 8.77 5.17 -4.47
CA GLU A 195 9.59 6.16 -5.16
C GLU A 195 8.87 6.76 -6.37
N PRO A 196 9.01 8.07 -6.63
CA PRO A 196 8.49 8.69 -7.84
C PRO A 196 9.08 8.06 -9.12
N PRO A 197 8.25 7.81 -10.16
CA PRO A 197 8.71 7.21 -11.40
C PRO A 197 9.59 8.16 -12.24
N ASP A 198 10.40 7.57 -13.13
CA ASP A 198 11.13 8.32 -14.14
C ASP A 198 10.17 9.06 -15.09
N ARG A 199 10.39 10.37 -15.27
CA ARG A 199 9.50 11.23 -16.06
C ARG A 199 9.49 10.85 -17.54
N LYS A 200 10.61 10.42 -18.12
CA LYS A 200 10.67 10.04 -19.54
C LYS A 200 9.87 8.76 -19.77
N LEU A 201 9.99 7.80 -18.84
CA LEU A 201 9.20 6.59 -18.88
C LEU A 201 7.71 6.90 -18.77
N LEU A 202 7.29 7.75 -17.82
CA LEU A 202 5.88 8.17 -17.71
C LEU A 202 5.32 8.76 -19.01
N THR A 203 6.09 9.58 -19.73
CA THR A 203 5.66 10.11 -21.03
C THR A 203 5.44 9.00 -22.05
N VAL A 204 6.28 7.98 -22.07
CA VAL A 204 6.14 6.81 -22.97
C VAL A 204 4.90 5.98 -22.64
N LEU A 205 4.51 5.89 -21.37
CA LEU A 205 3.35 5.08 -20.97
C LEU A 205 2.02 5.65 -21.47
N ASP A 206 1.95 6.95 -21.79
CA ASP A 206 0.70 7.66 -22.09
C ASP A 206 -0.40 7.27 -21.09
N MET A 207 -0.19 7.65 -19.83
CA MET A 207 -1.07 7.24 -18.73
C MET A 207 -2.51 7.69 -18.96
N ARG A 208 -2.74 8.80 -19.68
CA ARG A 208 -4.10 9.25 -20.00
C ARG A 208 -4.82 8.24 -20.90
N ASN A 209 -4.19 7.83 -22.00
CA ASN A 209 -4.79 6.85 -22.90
C ASN A 209 -4.88 5.46 -22.24
N THR A 210 -3.85 5.05 -21.50
CA THR A 210 -3.85 3.81 -20.73
C THR A 210 -5.05 3.72 -19.79
N LEU A 211 -5.25 4.73 -18.94
CA LEU A 211 -6.38 4.77 -18.00
C LEU A 211 -7.72 4.74 -18.74
N LYS A 212 -7.82 5.47 -19.86
CA LYS A 212 -9.03 5.49 -20.70
C LYS A 212 -9.36 4.11 -21.26
N VAL A 213 -8.44 3.52 -22.02
CA VAL A 213 -8.63 2.23 -22.68
C VAL A 213 -8.89 1.12 -21.66
N THR A 214 -8.15 1.07 -20.55
CA THR A 214 -8.39 0.07 -19.51
C THR A 214 -9.77 0.21 -18.89
N THR A 215 -10.21 1.43 -18.56
CA THR A 215 -11.55 1.67 -17.97
C THR A 215 -12.68 1.34 -18.95
N ASP A 216 -12.54 1.75 -20.23
CA ASP A 216 -13.56 1.53 -21.24
C ASP A 216 -13.76 0.03 -21.51
N ASN A 217 -12.67 -0.75 -21.55
CA ASN A 217 -12.79 -2.18 -21.77
C ASN A 217 -13.43 -2.95 -20.62
N LEU A 218 -13.36 -2.45 -19.39
CA LEU A 218 -14.10 -3.04 -18.27
C LEU A 218 -15.62 -2.92 -18.41
N ARG A 219 -16.13 -2.04 -19.28
CA ARG A 219 -17.57 -1.98 -19.57
C ARG A 219 -18.02 -3.12 -20.47
N LYS A 220 -17.12 -3.68 -21.31
CA LYS A 220 -17.47 -4.72 -22.28
C LYS A 220 -18.04 -5.97 -21.57
N PRO A 221 -19.13 -6.56 -22.06
CA PRO A 221 -19.68 -7.80 -21.50
C PRO A 221 -18.69 -8.97 -21.50
N SER A 222 -17.75 -8.97 -22.44
CA SER A 222 -16.73 -10.00 -22.60
C SER A 222 -15.50 -9.84 -21.69
N ALA A 223 -15.42 -8.78 -20.89
CA ALA A 223 -14.31 -8.59 -19.97
C ALA A 223 -14.25 -9.75 -18.97
N SER A 224 -13.18 -10.54 -19.03
CA SER A 224 -13.01 -11.73 -18.19
C SER A 224 -12.68 -11.40 -16.74
N ALA A 225 -12.88 -12.35 -15.84
CA ALA A 225 -12.44 -12.27 -14.44
C ALA A 225 -10.96 -11.86 -14.31
N LEU A 226 -10.10 -12.45 -15.15
CA LEU A 226 -8.67 -12.18 -15.15
C LEU A 226 -8.39 -10.73 -15.58
N MET A 227 -9.03 -10.26 -16.65
CA MET A 227 -8.90 -8.88 -17.11
C MET A 227 -9.37 -7.90 -16.05
N VAL A 228 -10.54 -8.14 -15.44
CA VAL A 228 -11.12 -7.29 -14.39
C VAL A 228 -10.17 -7.13 -13.21
N SER A 229 -9.66 -8.24 -12.67
CA SER A 229 -8.74 -8.22 -11.54
C SER A 229 -7.47 -7.41 -11.83
N HIS A 230 -6.84 -7.64 -12.99
CA HIS A 230 -5.58 -6.96 -13.37
C HIS A 230 -5.81 -5.49 -13.73
N ALA A 231 -6.90 -5.17 -14.42
CA ALA A 231 -7.26 -3.80 -14.74
C ALA A 231 -7.50 -2.98 -13.47
N LEU A 232 -8.29 -3.48 -12.52
CA LEU A 232 -8.52 -2.79 -11.25
C LEU A 232 -7.22 -2.58 -10.47
N GLY A 233 -6.32 -3.57 -10.46
CA GLY A 233 -4.99 -3.43 -9.88
C GLY A 233 -4.15 -2.32 -10.53
N LEU A 234 -4.14 -2.24 -11.87
CA LEU A 234 -3.47 -1.18 -12.63
C LEU A 234 -4.05 0.19 -12.29
N LEU A 235 -5.37 0.31 -12.38
CA LEU A 235 -6.10 1.55 -12.19
C LEU A 235 -5.92 2.09 -10.76
N ALA A 236 -6.00 1.22 -9.75
CA ALA A 236 -5.76 1.57 -8.36
C ALA A 236 -4.30 1.92 -8.08
N SER A 237 -3.34 1.27 -8.74
CA SER A 237 -1.90 1.57 -8.56
C SER A 237 -1.51 2.92 -9.17
N ALA A 238 -2.09 3.27 -10.32
CA ALA A 238 -1.82 4.54 -11.00
C ALA A 238 -2.19 5.78 -10.17
N THR A 239 -3.13 5.65 -9.23
CA THR A 239 -3.60 6.76 -8.39
C THR A 239 -2.52 7.44 -7.54
N GLN A 240 -1.40 6.76 -7.26
CA GLN A 240 -0.32 7.33 -6.44
C GLN A 240 0.48 8.38 -7.21
N HIS A 241 1.07 7.99 -8.34
CA HIS A 241 1.99 8.85 -9.09
C HIS A 241 1.38 9.50 -10.34
N CYS A 242 0.20 9.05 -10.78
CA CYS A 242 -0.56 9.60 -11.91
C CYS A 242 -1.88 10.21 -11.43
N TYR A 243 -1.91 10.75 -10.22
CA TYR A 243 -3.13 11.22 -9.56
C TYR A 243 -3.84 12.34 -10.35
N LYS A 244 -3.10 13.18 -11.08
CA LYS A 244 -3.66 14.27 -11.90
C LYS A 244 -4.43 13.72 -13.08
N GLU A 245 -3.84 12.76 -13.78
CA GLU A 245 -4.46 12.04 -14.90
C GLU A 245 -5.70 11.29 -14.42
N CYS A 246 -5.63 10.63 -13.25
CA CYS A 246 -6.78 9.97 -12.64
C CYS A 246 -7.91 10.94 -12.29
N LYS A 247 -7.60 12.09 -11.66
CA LYS A 247 -8.60 13.12 -11.33
C LYS A 247 -9.22 13.78 -12.57
N ALA A 248 -8.45 13.88 -13.66
CA ALA A 248 -8.94 14.36 -14.95
C ALA A 248 -9.88 13.37 -15.66
N MET A 249 -10.07 12.15 -15.12
CA MET A 249 -10.92 11.12 -15.68
C MET A 249 -12.05 10.71 -14.72
N PRO A 250 -13.19 11.45 -14.71
CA PRO A 250 -14.29 11.16 -13.79
C PRO A 250 -14.87 9.74 -13.89
N GLN A 251 -14.79 9.10 -15.06
CA GLN A 251 -15.26 7.73 -15.26
C GLN A 251 -14.46 6.70 -14.45
N LEU A 252 -13.14 6.92 -14.32
CA LEU A 252 -12.28 6.11 -13.48
C LEU A 252 -12.64 6.26 -12.00
N ILE A 253 -12.83 7.50 -11.54
CA ILE A 253 -13.24 7.77 -10.16
C ILE A 253 -14.59 7.10 -9.86
N ASN A 254 -15.56 7.24 -10.78
CA ASN A 254 -16.86 6.59 -10.65
C ASN A 254 -16.74 5.06 -10.61
N LEU A 255 -15.84 4.46 -11.40
CA LEU A 255 -15.58 3.03 -11.35
C LEU A 255 -15.05 2.61 -9.99
N LEU A 256 -13.98 3.26 -9.49
CA LEU A 256 -13.39 2.94 -8.18
C LEU A 256 -14.42 3.11 -7.04
N VAL A 257 -15.24 4.17 -7.09
CA VAL A 257 -16.29 4.38 -6.10
C VAL A 257 -17.40 3.33 -6.22
N ALA A 258 -17.77 2.92 -7.43
CA ALA A 258 -18.75 1.84 -7.63
C ALA A 258 -18.23 0.48 -7.16
N CYS A 259 -16.93 0.20 -7.31
CA CYS A 259 -16.28 -1.01 -6.78
C CYS A 259 -16.44 -1.15 -5.27
N LEU A 260 -16.71 -0.07 -4.52
CA LEU A 260 -17.04 -0.14 -3.09
C LEU A 260 -18.36 -0.88 -2.81
N ARG A 261 -19.20 -1.13 -3.83
CA ARG A 261 -20.44 -1.93 -3.73
C ARG A 261 -20.26 -3.41 -4.03
N SER A 262 -19.09 -3.83 -4.52
CA SER A 262 -18.82 -5.23 -4.87
C SER A 262 -18.98 -6.14 -3.66
N SER A 263 -19.51 -7.35 -3.87
CA SER A 263 -19.59 -8.39 -2.85
C SER A 263 -18.20 -8.87 -2.40
N ASP A 264 -17.18 -8.76 -3.26
CA ASP A 264 -15.80 -9.11 -2.97
C ASP A 264 -15.08 -7.99 -2.17
N LEU A 265 -14.71 -8.32 -0.94
CA LEU A 265 -13.97 -7.42 -0.04
C LEU A 265 -12.62 -6.97 -0.62
N THR A 266 -11.95 -7.82 -1.39
CA THR A 266 -10.65 -7.55 -2.02
C THR A 266 -10.79 -6.46 -3.07
N ILE A 267 -11.86 -6.52 -3.89
CA ILE A 267 -12.20 -5.45 -4.85
C ILE A 267 -12.45 -4.14 -4.10
N ARG A 268 -13.29 -4.17 -3.05
CA ARG A 268 -13.61 -2.98 -2.25
C ARG A 268 -12.34 -2.35 -1.66
N CYS A 269 -11.43 -3.17 -1.12
CA CYS A 269 -10.20 -2.69 -0.49
C CYS A 269 -9.17 -2.18 -1.51
N ASN A 270 -9.05 -2.80 -2.68
CA ASN A 270 -8.22 -2.30 -3.79
C ASN A 270 -8.71 -0.94 -4.29
N ALA A 271 -10.01 -0.81 -4.50
CA ALA A 271 -10.60 0.45 -4.92
C ALA A 271 -10.44 1.55 -3.86
N MET A 272 -10.70 1.23 -2.58
CA MET A 272 -10.49 2.16 -1.47
C MET A 272 -9.02 2.57 -1.33
N GLY A 273 -8.08 1.63 -1.43
CA GLY A 273 -6.64 1.92 -1.40
C GLY A 273 -6.23 2.89 -2.52
N GLY A 274 -6.78 2.70 -3.73
CA GLY A 274 -6.60 3.63 -4.84
C GLY A 274 -7.15 5.03 -4.54
N LEU A 275 -8.36 5.14 -4.00
CA LEU A 275 -8.98 6.43 -3.65
C LEU A 275 -8.24 7.16 -2.52
N ILE A 276 -7.67 6.42 -1.57
CA ILE A 276 -6.79 6.96 -0.52
C ILE A 276 -5.51 7.53 -1.13
N ARG A 277 -4.81 6.75 -1.96
CA ARG A 277 -3.55 7.18 -2.60
C ARG A 277 -3.73 8.34 -3.56
N LEU A 278 -4.87 8.43 -4.25
CA LEU A 278 -5.24 9.53 -5.15
C LEU A 278 -5.07 10.92 -4.53
N ASN A 279 -5.23 11.01 -3.21
CA ASN A 279 -5.16 12.26 -2.47
C ASN A 279 -3.86 12.45 -1.69
N ALA A 280 -2.95 11.47 -1.68
CA ALA A 280 -1.77 11.46 -0.82
C ALA A 280 -0.85 12.68 -1.06
N ILE A 281 -0.57 13.00 -2.31
CA ILE A 281 0.38 14.07 -2.70
C ILE A 281 -0.17 15.46 -2.41
N GLU A 282 -1.48 15.65 -2.54
CA GLU A 282 -2.15 16.94 -2.31
C GLU A 282 -2.67 17.10 -0.88
N ALA A 283 -2.58 16.04 -0.07
CA ALA A 283 -3.05 16.05 1.30
C ALA A 283 -2.15 16.90 2.18
N GLU A 284 -2.78 17.59 3.11
CA GLU A 284 -2.10 18.31 4.17
C GLU A 284 -1.93 17.40 5.38
N PRO A 285 -0.77 17.45 6.08
CA PRO A 285 -0.64 16.75 7.35
C PRO A 285 -1.64 17.37 8.34
N ASP A 286 -2.26 16.53 9.16
CA ASP A 286 -3.16 16.97 10.22
C ASP A 286 -2.35 17.62 11.35
N ARG A 287 -2.07 18.92 11.18
CA ARG A 287 -1.29 19.75 12.11
C ARG A 287 -2.20 20.78 12.75
N GLN A 288 -3.24 20.33 13.43
CA GLN A 288 -4.04 21.24 14.24
C GLN A 288 -3.17 21.85 15.34
N VAL A 289 -2.70 23.07 15.08
CA VAL A 289 -1.98 23.90 16.05
C VAL A 289 -3.03 24.60 16.88
N TRP A 290 -2.98 24.34 18.17
CA TRP A 290 -3.88 24.91 19.14
C TRP A 290 -3.27 26.21 19.63
N ASP A 291 -3.81 27.35 19.22
CA ASP A 291 -3.38 28.66 19.71
C ASP A 291 -4.14 28.98 21.01
N PRO A 292 -3.47 28.96 22.19
CA PRO A 292 -4.13 29.24 23.45
C PRO A 292 -4.81 30.61 23.47
N ARG A 293 -4.23 31.62 22.81
CA ARG A 293 -4.77 32.99 22.79
C ARG A 293 -6.10 33.04 22.06
N LYS A 294 -6.21 32.34 20.91
CA LYS A 294 -7.47 32.25 20.16
C LYS A 294 -8.57 31.63 21.02
N ILE A 295 -8.26 30.56 21.76
CA ILE A 295 -9.26 29.86 22.56
C ILE A 295 -9.68 30.66 23.79
N PHE A 296 -8.75 31.36 24.45
CA PHE A 296 -9.13 32.28 25.51
C PHE A 296 -10.03 33.40 24.98
N ALA A 297 -9.69 33.99 23.82
CA ALA A 297 -10.51 35.01 23.18
C ALA A 297 -11.89 34.47 22.78
N VAL A 298 -11.96 33.21 22.32
CA VAL A 298 -13.22 32.55 21.98
C VAL A 298 -14.03 32.20 23.22
N GLY A 299 -13.40 31.79 24.32
CA GLY A 299 -14.08 31.56 25.60
C GLY A 299 -14.76 32.81 26.18
N GLN A 300 -14.36 34.00 25.73
CA GLN A 300 -15.02 35.28 26.06
C GLN A 300 -16.21 35.59 25.13
N ARG A 301 -16.35 34.90 24.00
CA ARG A 301 -17.46 35.06 23.06
C ARG A 301 -18.57 34.07 23.38
N LYS A 302 -19.82 34.44 23.06
CA LYS A 302 -20.93 33.49 23.08
C LYS A 302 -20.74 32.50 21.92
N PHE A 303 -20.68 31.20 22.23
CA PHE A 303 -20.72 30.14 21.22
C PHE A 303 -22.08 30.18 20.47
N PRO A 304 -22.13 29.80 19.18
CA PRO A 304 -23.41 29.69 18.45
C PRO A 304 -24.35 28.69 19.14
N ASP A 305 -25.65 28.97 19.18
CA ASP A 305 -26.61 28.17 19.94
C ASP A 305 -26.56 26.66 19.59
N PRO A 306 -26.53 26.23 18.32
CA PRO A 306 -26.43 24.81 17.97
C PRO A 306 -25.15 24.13 18.47
N VAL A 307 -24.06 24.90 18.57
CA VAL A 307 -22.78 24.42 19.09
C VAL A 307 -22.86 24.26 20.61
N VAL A 308 -23.41 25.27 21.31
CA VAL A 308 -23.62 25.22 22.76
C VAL A 308 -24.47 24.03 23.15
N ASP A 309 -25.61 23.84 22.48
CA ASP A 309 -26.54 22.75 22.80
C ASP A 309 -25.84 21.39 22.74
N THR A 310 -25.08 21.14 21.66
CA THR A 310 -24.31 19.90 21.49
C THR A 310 -23.25 19.71 22.59
N LEU A 311 -22.54 20.78 22.98
CA LEU A 311 -21.52 20.72 24.04
C LEU A 311 -22.17 20.51 25.43
N MET A 312 -23.32 21.15 25.67
CA MET A 312 -24.07 21.03 26.92
C MET A 312 -24.66 19.63 27.08
N ASP A 313 -25.22 19.05 26.01
CA ASP A 313 -25.75 17.68 25.99
C ASP A 313 -24.68 16.63 26.34
N TYR A 314 -23.44 16.83 25.91
CA TYR A 314 -22.31 15.96 26.28
C TYR A 314 -21.83 16.21 27.72
N GLY A 315 -21.96 17.44 28.18
CA GLY A 315 -21.40 17.97 29.42
C GLY A 315 -20.22 18.90 29.11
N MET A 316 -20.49 20.20 29.11
CA MET A 316 -19.55 21.27 28.71
C MET A 316 -18.17 21.15 29.39
N MET A 317 -18.14 20.88 30.70
CA MET A 317 -16.88 20.75 31.45
C MET A 317 -16.06 19.50 31.10
N ARG A 318 -16.62 18.54 30.36
CA ARG A 318 -15.92 17.36 29.86
C ARG A 318 -15.35 17.55 28.45
N CYS A 319 -15.67 18.67 27.79
CA CYS A 319 -15.20 18.98 26.45
C CYS A 319 -13.70 19.28 26.42
N ASP A 320 -13.02 18.92 25.33
CA ASP A 320 -11.56 19.03 25.19
C ASP A 320 -11.10 20.48 25.34
N THR A 321 -11.89 21.43 24.81
CA THR A 321 -11.62 22.86 24.90
C THR A 321 -11.71 23.38 26.32
N MET A 322 -12.74 22.98 27.07
CA MET A 322 -12.89 23.39 28.47
C MET A 322 -11.83 22.76 29.37
N GLN A 323 -11.49 21.50 29.12
CA GLN A 323 -10.37 20.82 29.80
C GLN A 323 -9.04 21.53 29.52
N THR A 324 -8.85 22.02 28.31
CA THR A 324 -7.64 22.75 27.94
C THR A 324 -7.56 24.12 28.59
N VAL A 325 -8.63 24.91 28.56
CA VAL A 325 -8.70 26.23 29.24
C VAL A 325 -8.43 26.09 30.73
N ARG A 326 -9.07 25.11 31.39
CA ARG A 326 -8.84 24.83 32.81
C ARG A 326 -7.39 24.41 33.08
N SER A 327 -6.80 23.60 32.20
CA SER A 327 -5.40 23.16 32.31
C SER A 327 -4.40 24.27 32.11
N ALA A 328 -4.66 25.22 31.23
CA ALA A 328 -3.83 26.40 31.10
C ALA A 328 -3.82 27.24 32.40
N GLY A 329 -4.97 27.43 33.03
CA GLY A 329 -5.05 28.14 34.32
C GLY A 329 -4.34 27.40 35.46
N ASP A 330 -4.52 26.08 35.56
CA ASP A 330 -3.82 25.26 36.58
C ASP A 330 -2.31 25.20 36.33
N PHE A 331 -1.89 25.14 35.06
CA PHE A 331 -0.48 25.18 34.66
C PHE A 331 0.17 26.51 35.07
N GLN A 332 -0.45 27.64 34.74
CA GLN A 332 0.06 28.96 35.13
C GLN A 332 0.22 29.07 36.65
N LYS A 333 -0.78 28.62 37.42
CA LYS A 333 -0.69 28.60 38.89
C LYS A 333 0.48 27.73 39.38
N ALA A 334 0.68 26.56 38.79
CA ALA A 334 1.78 25.67 39.16
C ALA A 334 3.15 26.30 38.86
N MET A 335 3.30 26.95 37.70
CA MET A 335 4.54 27.65 37.33
C MET A 335 4.82 28.85 38.25
N MET A 336 3.81 29.66 38.57
CA MET A 336 3.95 30.78 39.50
C MET A 336 4.31 30.31 40.90
N GLN A 337 3.66 29.25 41.38
CA GLN A 337 3.98 28.66 42.68
C GLN A 337 5.43 28.17 42.72
N CYS A 338 5.90 27.49 41.68
CA CYS A 338 7.29 27.03 41.58
C CYS A 338 8.29 28.19 41.54
N ALA A 339 7.95 29.31 40.92
CA ALA A 339 8.80 30.51 40.96
C ALA A 339 8.92 31.12 42.38
N GLN A 340 7.94 30.87 43.25
CA GLN A 340 7.93 31.36 44.64
C GLN A 340 8.62 30.41 45.61
N ASP A 341 8.38 29.09 45.49
CA ASP A 341 8.85 28.08 46.45
C ASP A 341 10.04 27.24 45.94
N HIS A 342 10.41 27.39 44.67
CA HIS A 342 11.46 26.63 43.98
C HIS A 342 11.28 25.10 44.06
N ASP A 343 10.06 24.61 44.31
CA ASP A 343 9.75 23.19 44.50
C ASP A 343 9.46 22.48 43.16
N LEU A 344 10.53 22.02 42.53
CA LEU A 344 10.47 21.25 41.27
C LEU A 344 9.81 19.88 41.42
N TYR A 345 9.77 19.31 42.63
CA TYR A 345 9.16 18.01 42.88
C TYR A 345 7.62 18.13 42.85
N LYS A 346 7.08 19.13 43.56
CA LYS A 346 5.65 19.47 43.54
C LYS A 346 5.21 19.93 42.15
N LEU A 347 6.03 20.72 41.46
CA LEU A 347 5.78 21.07 40.06
C LEU A 347 5.68 19.81 39.20
N GLY A 348 6.61 18.86 39.33
CA GLY A 348 6.64 17.63 38.55
C GLY A 348 5.36 16.80 38.63
N HIS A 349 4.87 16.57 39.86
CA HIS A 349 3.58 15.88 40.07
C HIS A 349 2.43 16.62 39.37
N LYS A 350 2.39 17.95 39.51
CA LYS A 350 1.32 18.74 38.91
C LYS A 350 1.36 18.72 37.39
N LEU A 351 2.56 18.82 36.79
CA LEU A 351 2.72 18.74 35.34
C LEU A 351 2.33 17.36 34.80
N ALA A 352 2.68 16.27 35.49
CA ALA A 352 2.28 14.92 35.09
C ALA A 352 0.75 14.74 35.12
N GLU A 353 0.07 15.25 36.15
CA GLU A 353 -1.40 15.27 36.24
C GLU A 353 -2.01 16.02 35.04
N LEU A 354 -1.47 17.21 34.72
CA LEU A 354 -1.98 18.05 33.62
C LEU A 354 -1.78 17.38 32.25
N ILE A 355 -0.64 16.72 32.02
CA ILE A 355 -0.35 15.98 30.79
C ILE A 355 -1.34 14.85 30.56
N LEU A 356 -1.78 14.18 31.62
CA LEU A 356 -2.80 13.13 31.53
C LEU A 356 -4.22 13.68 31.34
N ARG A 357 -4.43 15.00 31.42
CA ARG A 357 -5.73 15.65 31.29
C ARG A 357 -5.99 16.24 29.91
N THR A 358 -4.96 16.77 29.24
CA THR A 358 -5.07 17.34 27.89
C THR A 358 -3.72 17.31 27.14
N GLU A 359 -3.79 17.28 25.80
CA GLU A 359 -2.63 17.34 24.91
C GLU A 359 -1.88 18.67 25.07
N PHE A 360 -2.59 19.77 25.30
CA PHE A 360 -2.02 21.13 25.36
C PHE A 360 -1.81 21.59 26.79
N SER A 361 -1.27 20.70 27.62
CA SER A 361 -1.04 20.89 29.06
C SER A 361 0.19 21.75 29.38
N ILE A 362 1.13 21.89 28.45
CA ILE A 362 2.37 22.64 28.62
C ILE A 362 2.39 23.78 27.60
N ALA A 363 2.41 25.02 28.10
CA ALA A 363 2.46 26.20 27.26
C ALA A 363 3.91 26.55 26.84
N GLU A 364 4.07 27.06 25.63
CA GLU A 364 5.31 27.74 25.23
C GLU A 364 5.34 29.13 25.85
N GLY A 365 6.43 29.45 26.56
CA GLY A 365 6.56 30.72 27.26
C GLY A 365 7.76 30.76 28.20
N CYS A 366 7.94 31.90 28.84
CA CYS A 366 8.89 32.13 29.92
C CYS A 366 8.27 33.11 30.92
N PHE A 367 8.89 33.27 32.09
CA PHE A 367 8.54 34.37 32.98
C PHE A 367 8.92 35.69 32.31
N GLN A 368 8.02 36.67 32.31
CA GLN A 368 8.23 37.96 31.67
C GLN A 368 7.85 39.09 32.62
N ALA A 369 8.65 40.15 32.62
CA ALA A 369 8.38 41.39 33.34
C ALA A 369 8.66 42.59 32.43
N ILE A 370 8.03 43.72 32.71
CA ILE A 370 8.34 44.98 32.03
C ILE A 370 9.71 45.45 32.53
N ASN A 371 10.67 45.59 31.63
CA ASN A 371 11.92 46.26 31.96
C ASN A 371 11.64 47.75 32.14
N GLU A 372 11.80 48.25 33.36
CA GLU A 372 11.48 49.65 33.74
C GLU A 372 12.26 50.69 32.91
N ARG A 373 13.45 50.34 32.43
CA ARG A 373 14.31 51.24 31.64
C ARG A 373 13.92 51.27 30.16
N THR A 374 13.49 50.15 29.60
CA THR A 374 13.19 50.03 28.16
C THR A 374 11.69 50.07 27.86
N GLY A 375 10.83 49.88 28.87
CA GLY A 375 9.39 49.72 28.74
C GLY A 375 8.97 48.44 28.00
N ARG A 376 9.91 47.54 27.69
CA ARG A 376 9.64 46.32 26.92
C ARG A 376 9.43 45.13 27.85
N MET A 377 8.57 44.20 27.43
CA MET A 377 8.46 42.89 28.07
C MET A 377 9.73 42.09 27.78
N GLU A 378 10.48 41.77 28.81
CA GLU A 378 11.72 40.99 28.73
C GLU A 378 11.59 39.72 29.59
N SER A 379 12.38 38.69 29.25
CA SER A 379 12.42 37.48 30.06
C SER A 379 12.98 37.80 31.44
N GLN A 380 12.28 37.38 32.48
CA GLN A 380 12.66 37.57 33.87
C GLN A 380 13.37 36.33 34.39
N ASP A 381 14.58 36.50 34.92
CA ASP A 381 15.24 35.46 35.70
C ASP A 381 14.62 35.41 37.11
N VAL A 382 14.00 34.27 37.43
CA VAL A 382 13.35 34.00 38.72
C VAL A 382 14.15 33.02 39.58
N GLY A 383 15.42 32.75 39.21
CA GLY A 383 16.31 31.84 39.93
C GLY A 383 15.97 30.35 39.73
N LEU A 384 15.20 30.03 38.69
CA LEU A 384 14.89 28.64 38.31
C LEU A 384 15.93 28.10 37.33
N PRO A 385 16.17 26.77 37.29
CA PRO A 385 17.20 26.19 36.44
C PRO A 385 16.78 26.06 34.96
N PHE A 386 15.76 26.79 34.55
CA PHE A 386 15.25 26.85 33.18
C PHE A 386 14.69 28.25 32.90
N VAL A 387 14.79 28.69 31.64
CA VAL A 387 14.21 29.97 31.19
C VAL A 387 12.86 29.72 30.55
N MET A 388 12.79 28.78 29.60
CA MET A 388 11.54 28.42 28.93
C MET A 388 10.78 27.40 29.77
N TRP A 389 9.46 27.55 29.83
CA TRP A 389 8.60 26.69 30.64
C TRP A 389 8.61 25.22 30.19
N ILE A 390 8.80 24.96 28.89
CA ILE A 390 8.96 23.60 28.36
C ILE A 390 10.19 22.89 28.94
N ASP A 391 11.26 23.63 29.22
CA ASP A 391 12.50 23.08 29.75
C ASP A 391 12.36 22.75 31.24
N SER A 392 11.25 23.11 31.89
CA SER A 392 10.94 22.66 33.25
C SER A 392 10.71 21.15 33.34
N LEU A 393 10.20 20.52 32.28
CA LEU A 393 9.87 19.08 32.24
C LEU A 393 11.05 18.18 32.64
N PRO A 394 12.22 18.23 31.99
CA PRO A 394 13.36 17.39 32.37
C PRO A 394 13.93 17.74 33.77
N HIS A 395 13.80 18.98 34.24
CA HIS A 395 14.25 19.35 35.60
C HIS A 395 13.33 18.76 36.68
N ALA A 396 12.02 18.87 36.48
CA ALA A 396 11.02 18.29 37.36
C ALA A 396 11.07 16.75 37.33
N ALA A 397 11.31 16.13 36.17
CA ALA A 397 11.50 14.69 36.05
C ALA A 397 12.69 14.19 36.88
N ARG A 398 13.81 14.94 36.90
CA ARG A 398 14.97 14.62 37.77
C ARG A 398 14.63 14.76 39.26
N ALA A 399 13.88 15.80 39.64
CA ALA A 399 13.44 15.99 41.01
C ALA A 399 12.57 14.82 41.51
N LEU A 400 11.62 14.37 40.68
CA LEU A 400 10.80 13.18 40.94
C LEU A 400 11.64 11.91 41.10
N ARG A 401 12.56 11.64 40.16
CA ARG A 401 13.46 10.47 40.23
C ARG A 401 14.35 10.45 41.48
N THR A 402 14.72 11.62 42.00
CA THR A 402 15.52 11.73 43.22
C THR A 402 14.76 11.23 44.46
N LYS A 403 13.43 11.39 44.50
CA LYS A 403 12.58 10.82 45.57
C LYS A 403 12.25 9.35 45.30
N GLY A 404 11.97 9.01 44.05
CA GLY A 404 12.03 7.63 43.55
C GLY A 404 10.89 6.70 43.99
N SER A 405 9.76 7.21 44.51
CA SER A 405 8.60 6.34 44.71
C SER A 405 8.08 5.81 43.36
N PRO A 406 7.36 4.68 43.32
CA PRO A 406 6.81 4.16 42.07
C PRO A 406 5.99 5.19 41.29
N ALA A 407 5.18 5.99 41.99
CA ALA A 407 4.40 7.07 41.40
C ALA A 407 5.28 8.22 40.87
N ASP A 408 6.37 8.55 41.57
CA ASP A 408 7.32 9.57 41.10
C ASP A 408 8.01 9.15 39.80
N LEU A 409 8.39 7.88 39.69
CA LEU A 409 9.05 7.37 38.49
C LEU A 409 8.09 7.37 37.29
N ASP A 410 6.83 7.01 37.50
CA ASP A 410 5.82 7.06 36.45
C ASP A 410 5.52 8.49 36.02
N ALA A 411 5.42 9.43 36.97
CA ALA A 411 5.27 10.85 36.69
C ALA A 411 6.50 11.38 35.91
N ALA A 412 7.72 11.02 36.31
CA ALA A 412 8.94 11.44 35.62
C ALA A 412 8.97 10.95 34.16
N ASP A 413 8.55 9.72 33.90
CA ASP A 413 8.51 9.18 32.54
C ASP A 413 7.43 9.86 31.68
N ILE A 414 6.28 10.25 32.27
CA ILE A 414 5.27 11.07 31.58
C ILE A 414 5.86 12.42 31.15
N LEU A 415 6.63 13.08 32.03
CA LEU A 415 7.26 14.37 31.72
C LEU A 415 8.29 14.24 30.58
N ASP A 416 9.15 13.21 30.63
CA ASP A 416 10.16 12.97 29.59
C ASP A 416 9.51 12.63 28.25
N VAL A 417 8.49 11.76 28.23
CA VAL A 417 7.69 11.46 27.04
C VAL A 417 7.12 12.75 26.44
N LYS A 418 6.49 13.60 27.26
CA LYS A 418 5.90 14.85 26.77
C LYS A 418 6.97 15.78 26.20
N TYR A 419 8.11 15.92 26.89
CA TYR A 419 9.24 16.72 26.40
C TYR A 419 9.71 16.23 25.02
N PHE A 420 9.92 14.92 24.86
CA PHE A 420 10.36 14.37 23.58
C PHE A 420 9.30 14.46 22.48
N ILE A 421 8.00 14.37 22.80
CA ILE A 421 6.91 14.61 21.85
C ILE A 421 6.98 16.05 21.32
N ILE A 422 7.11 17.04 22.20
CA ILE A 422 7.16 18.45 21.78
C ILE A 422 8.41 18.72 20.93
N LYS A 423 9.55 18.09 21.26
CA LYS A 423 10.79 18.18 20.47
C LYS A 423 10.80 17.26 19.22
N GLN A 424 9.69 16.57 18.93
CA GLN A 424 9.56 15.63 17.80
C GLN A 424 10.62 14.51 17.77
N ARG A 425 11.13 14.11 18.94
CA ARG A 425 12.13 13.04 19.11
C ARG A 425 11.46 11.69 19.32
N TYR A 426 10.68 11.23 18.34
CA TYR A 426 9.88 9.99 18.44
C TYR A 426 10.69 8.72 18.81
N PRO A 427 11.93 8.51 18.35
CA PRO A 427 12.73 7.36 18.81
C PRO A 427 12.95 7.36 20.33
N ASP A 428 13.16 8.54 20.93
CA ASP A 428 13.32 8.68 22.38
C ASP A 428 11.98 8.50 23.12
N VAL A 429 10.87 8.97 22.54
CA VAL A 429 9.51 8.73 23.07
C VAL A 429 9.25 7.22 23.21
N ILE A 430 9.56 6.44 22.17
CA ILE A 430 9.37 4.99 22.16
C ILE A 430 10.29 4.33 23.20
N ARG A 431 11.57 4.74 23.26
CA ARG A 431 12.54 4.20 24.22
C ARG A 431 12.07 4.40 25.67
N VAL A 432 11.73 5.63 26.04
CA VAL A 432 11.23 5.95 27.39
C VAL A 432 9.92 5.24 27.69
N GLY A 433 8.99 5.18 26.72
CA GLY A 433 7.74 4.43 26.88
C GLY A 433 7.99 2.94 27.15
N GLN A 434 8.93 2.32 26.45
CA GLN A 434 9.27 0.91 26.66
C GLN A 434 9.94 0.67 28.03
N GLU A 435 10.85 1.55 28.44
CA GLU A 435 11.47 1.51 29.77
C GLU A 435 10.43 1.66 30.88
N ALA A 436 9.49 2.58 30.73
CA ALA A 436 8.39 2.79 31.67
C ALA A 436 7.49 1.56 31.78
N LEU A 437 7.14 0.91 30.66
CA LEU A 437 6.31 -0.29 30.65
C LEU A 437 7.00 -1.52 31.26
N ASN A 438 8.33 -1.62 31.15
CA ASN A 438 9.08 -2.67 31.82
C ASN A 438 8.99 -2.55 33.35
N ARG A 439 8.85 -1.32 33.87
CA ARG A 439 8.68 -1.05 35.30
C ARG A 439 7.21 -1.11 35.74
N ASN A 440 6.31 -0.47 34.99
CA ASN A 440 4.88 -0.45 35.25
C ASN A 440 4.05 -0.75 33.97
N PRO A 441 3.64 -2.01 33.77
CA PRO A 441 2.79 -2.41 32.64
C PRO A 441 1.37 -1.80 32.64
N GLN A 442 0.96 -1.10 33.71
CA GLN A 442 -0.33 -0.42 33.84
C GLN A 442 -0.28 1.08 33.48
N LEU A 443 0.88 1.61 33.12
CA LEU A 443 1.03 3.02 32.74
C LEU A 443 0.46 3.27 31.32
N GLY A 444 -0.84 3.57 31.24
CA GLY A 444 -1.55 3.76 29.97
C GLY A 444 -0.90 4.78 29.01
N TYR A 445 -0.31 5.87 29.55
CA TYR A 445 0.33 6.91 28.74
C TYR A 445 1.57 6.41 27.98
N ALA A 446 2.31 5.45 28.53
CA ALA A 446 3.47 4.87 27.86
C ALA A 446 3.09 4.04 26.62
N TYR A 447 1.94 3.36 26.63
CA TYR A 447 1.41 2.69 25.43
C TYR A 447 1.01 3.68 24.34
N TYR A 448 0.39 4.81 24.72
CA TYR A 448 0.10 5.91 23.79
C TYR A 448 1.40 6.46 23.18
N ALA A 449 2.42 6.69 24.00
CA ALA A 449 3.73 7.18 23.56
C ALA A 449 4.37 6.29 22.49
N ILE A 450 4.41 4.97 22.71
CA ILE A 450 4.93 4.00 21.73
C ILE A 450 4.12 4.06 20.42
N ALA A 451 2.80 4.23 20.52
CA ALA A 451 1.93 4.28 19.36
C ALA A 451 2.03 5.54 18.50
N LEU A 452 2.76 6.57 18.96
CA LEU A 452 3.13 7.72 18.13
C LEU A 452 4.27 7.41 17.15
N GLY A 453 4.92 6.25 17.29
CA GLY A 453 5.92 5.77 16.32
C GLY A 453 5.34 5.50 14.93
N GLY A 454 6.25 5.33 13.96
CA GLY A 454 5.89 5.05 12.55
C GLY A 454 5.55 3.59 12.24
N ASP A 455 5.78 2.65 13.17
CA ASP A 455 5.43 1.24 12.99
C ASP A 455 3.97 0.99 13.40
N SER A 456 3.10 0.77 12.40
CA SER A 456 1.67 0.53 12.62
C SER A 456 1.37 -0.76 13.40
N GLU A 457 2.17 -1.82 13.23
CA GLU A 457 1.95 -3.08 13.95
C GLU A 457 2.31 -2.92 15.43
N GLN A 458 3.48 -2.33 15.72
CA GLN A 458 3.89 -2.02 17.09
C GLN A 458 2.91 -1.05 17.75
N GLY A 459 2.49 -0.02 17.00
CA GLY A 459 1.54 0.98 17.46
C GLY A 459 0.19 0.37 17.82
N LEU A 460 -0.39 -0.45 16.94
CA LEU A 460 -1.67 -1.12 17.19
C LEU A 460 -1.59 -2.07 18.40
N ARG A 461 -0.55 -2.90 18.49
CA ARG A 461 -0.36 -3.80 19.64
C ARG A 461 -0.26 -3.02 20.96
N SER A 462 0.42 -1.88 20.93
CA SER A 462 0.61 -1.03 22.11
C SER A 462 -0.71 -0.42 22.57
N VAL A 463 -1.48 0.24 21.70
CA VAL A 463 -2.77 0.84 22.09
C VAL A 463 -3.80 -0.18 22.52
N LYS A 464 -3.87 -1.36 21.89
CA LYS A 464 -4.79 -2.44 22.31
C LYS A 464 -4.46 -3.00 23.69
N LYS A 465 -3.19 -2.98 24.10
CA LYS A 465 -2.77 -3.31 25.47
C LYS A 465 -3.07 -2.16 26.43
N GLY A 466 -2.74 -0.92 26.05
CA GLY A 466 -3.00 0.27 26.88
C GLY A 466 -4.48 0.49 27.19
N LEU A 467 -5.38 0.21 26.25
CA LEU A 467 -6.83 0.27 26.47
C LEU A 467 -7.36 -0.75 27.50
N LYS A 468 -6.55 -1.74 27.89
CA LYS A 468 -6.86 -2.72 28.95
C LYS A 468 -6.27 -2.35 30.31
N CYS A 469 -5.50 -1.26 30.42
CA CYS A 469 -4.98 -0.80 31.70
C CYS A 469 -6.13 -0.41 32.65
N LYS A 470 -5.97 -0.70 33.94
CA LYS A 470 -7.04 -0.48 34.94
C LYS A 470 -7.40 1.00 35.12
N GLN A 471 -6.39 1.88 35.04
CA GLN A 471 -6.54 3.31 35.22
C GLN A 471 -6.02 4.04 33.98
N VAL A 472 -6.95 4.53 33.17
CA VAL A 472 -6.65 5.33 31.99
C VAL A 472 -7.56 6.55 32.03
N THR A 473 -6.97 7.74 31.99
CA THR A 473 -7.76 8.97 31.93
C THR A 473 -8.56 9.02 30.62
N PRO A 474 -9.71 9.72 30.57
CA PRO A 474 -10.48 9.87 29.35
C PRO A 474 -9.63 10.37 28.17
N PHE A 475 -8.80 11.38 28.40
CA PHE A 475 -7.87 11.94 27.42
C PHE A 475 -6.99 10.86 26.76
N VAL A 476 -6.27 10.08 27.57
CA VAL A 476 -5.35 9.03 27.07
C VAL A 476 -6.12 7.91 26.38
N ARG A 477 -7.31 7.55 26.90
CA ARG A 477 -8.19 6.55 26.28
C ARG A 477 -8.60 6.97 24.87
N TYR A 478 -9.08 8.19 24.70
CA TYR A 478 -9.53 8.68 23.39
C TYR A 478 -8.38 8.76 22.40
N HIS A 479 -7.20 9.20 22.83
CA HIS A 479 -6.01 9.22 21.96
C HIS A 479 -5.55 7.82 21.56
N MET A 480 -5.60 6.84 22.47
CA MET A 480 -5.33 5.44 22.11
C MET A 480 -6.37 4.86 21.16
N LEU A 481 -7.66 5.17 21.33
CA LEU A 481 -8.71 4.75 20.39
C LEU A 481 -8.48 5.35 19.00
N TRP A 482 -8.20 6.66 18.90
CA TRP A 482 -7.88 7.31 17.63
C TRP A 482 -6.68 6.64 16.93
N ARG A 483 -5.57 6.40 17.67
CA ARG A 483 -4.40 5.70 17.11
C ARG A 483 -4.71 4.24 16.74
N ALA A 484 -5.58 3.56 17.48
CA ALA A 484 -6.02 2.21 17.16
C ALA A 484 -6.79 2.16 15.83
N VAL A 485 -7.70 3.11 15.61
CA VAL A 485 -8.46 3.28 14.35
C VAL A 485 -7.50 3.46 13.17
N GLU A 486 -6.57 4.40 13.28
CA GLU A 486 -5.63 4.71 12.21
C GLU A 486 -4.70 3.53 11.88
N HIS A 487 -4.05 2.95 12.89
CA HIS A 487 -3.13 1.82 12.70
C HIS A 487 -3.85 0.59 12.14
N ALA A 488 -5.00 0.23 12.70
CA ALA A 488 -5.77 -0.93 12.24
C ALA A 488 -6.37 -0.70 10.85
N GLY A 489 -6.82 0.52 10.53
CA GLY A 489 -7.32 0.86 9.20
C GLY A 489 -6.24 0.73 8.14
N ASN A 490 -5.06 1.32 8.38
CA ASN A 490 -3.91 1.22 7.48
C ASN A 490 -3.45 -0.23 7.27
N LEU A 491 -3.32 -1.00 8.36
CA LEU A 491 -2.94 -2.43 8.26
C LEU A 491 -3.99 -3.25 7.52
N GLY A 492 -5.28 -3.02 7.81
CA GLY A 492 -6.39 -3.71 7.16
C GLY A 492 -6.38 -3.51 5.64
N PHE A 493 -6.31 -2.26 5.19
CA PHE A 493 -6.24 -1.96 3.76
C PHE A 493 -4.97 -2.48 3.10
N THR A 494 -3.81 -2.35 3.74
CA THR A 494 -2.53 -2.81 3.17
C THR A 494 -2.54 -4.34 2.98
N ARG A 495 -3.00 -5.08 4.00
CA ARG A 495 -3.07 -6.54 3.94
C ARG A 495 -4.09 -7.02 2.92
N LEU A 496 -5.31 -6.47 2.91
CA LEU A 496 -6.38 -6.91 2.01
C LEU A 496 -6.11 -6.58 0.53
N GLN A 497 -5.34 -5.55 0.22
CA GLN A 497 -4.94 -5.26 -1.17
C GLN A 497 -4.02 -6.32 -1.77
N GLU A 498 -3.26 -7.03 -0.93
CA GLU A 498 -2.30 -8.05 -1.36
C GLU A 498 -2.79 -9.49 -1.13
N ALA A 499 -3.86 -9.64 -0.35
CA ALA A 499 -4.35 -10.93 0.11
C ALA A 499 -5.28 -11.62 -0.89
N ARG A 500 -5.44 -12.94 -0.72
CA ARG A 500 -6.51 -13.72 -1.36
C ARG A 500 -7.49 -14.23 -0.35
N VAL A 501 -8.73 -14.37 -0.78
CA VAL A 501 -9.78 -15.03 0.01
C VAL A 501 -9.27 -16.41 0.48
N GLY A 502 -9.38 -16.66 1.79
CA GLY A 502 -8.92 -17.89 2.45
C GLY A 502 -7.48 -17.84 2.99
N ASP A 503 -6.66 -16.87 2.58
CA ASP A 503 -5.30 -16.74 3.09
C ASP A 503 -5.27 -16.11 4.49
N LYS A 504 -4.18 -16.37 5.22
CA LYS A 504 -3.91 -15.75 6.52
C LYS A 504 -3.93 -14.22 6.44
N ASP A 505 -3.28 -13.64 5.43
CA ASP A 505 -3.24 -12.18 5.24
C ASP A 505 -4.64 -11.59 5.02
N TYR A 506 -5.57 -12.33 4.40
CA TYR A 506 -6.96 -11.90 4.22
C TYR A 506 -7.71 -11.86 5.54
N THR A 507 -7.56 -12.92 6.34
CA THR A 507 -8.20 -13.03 7.65
C THR A 507 -7.66 -11.95 8.61
N GLU A 508 -6.34 -11.74 8.63
CA GLU A 508 -5.71 -10.69 9.43
C GLU A 508 -6.14 -9.29 8.97
N GLY A 509 -6.15 -9.04 7.65
CA GLY A 509 -6.58 -7.77 7.08
C GLY A 509 -8.04 -7.44 7.41
N LEU A 510 -8.95 -8.40 7.27
CA LEU A 510 -10.35 -8.25 7.68
C LEU A 510 -10.48 -7.98 9.19
N ALA A 511 -9.74 -8.70 10.02
CA ALA A 511 -9.74 -8.50 11.46
C ALA A 511 -9.28 -7.09 11.85
N PHE A 512 -8.22 -6.57 11.21
CA PHE A 512 -7.76 -5.20 11.43
C PHE A 512 -8.80 -4.17 10.99
N LEU A 513 -9.42 -4.34 9.82
CA LEU A 513 -10.42 -3.42 9.31
C LEU A 513 -11.67 -3.37 10.22
N MET A 514 -12.15 -4.54 10.67
CA MET A 514 -13.22 -4.63 11.67
C MET A 514 -12.82 -3.97 12.99
N SER A 515 -11.57 -4.13 13.42
CA SER A 515 -11.06 -3.47 14.64
C SER A 515 -11.11 -1.95 14.53
N SER A 516 -10.69 -1.39 13.39
CA SER A 516 -10.79 0.05 13.11
C SER A 516 -12.24 0.54 13.12
N TYR A 517 -13.14 -0.22 12.49
CA TYR A 517 -14.56 0.09 12.46
C TYR A 517 -15.20 0.09 13.86
N GLU A 518 -14.93 -0.92 14.69
CA GLU A 518 -15.48 -0.99 16.05
C GLU A 518 -14.90 0.10 16.97
N ASP A 519 -13.58 0.34 16.92
CA ASP A 519 -12.95 1.38 17.71
C ASP A 519 -13.40 2.79 17.30
N SER A 520 -13.66 3.02 16.01
CA SER A 520 -14.15 4.31 15.51
C SER A 520 -15.57 4.60 15.98
N LYS A 521 -16.47 3.60 15.97
CA LYS A 521 -17.80 3.72 16.59
C LYS A 521 -17.68 4.07 18.07
N ARG A 522 -16.82 3.35 18.79
CA ARG A 522 -16.60 3.60 20.22
C ARG A 522 -16.10 5.01 20.48
N PHE A 523 -15.09 5.47 19.74
CA PHE A 523 -14.57 6.83 19.85
C PHE A 523 -15.67 7.87 19.58
N ILE A 524 -16.41 7.76 18.48
CA ILE A 524 -17.46 8.73 18.11
C ILE A 524 -18.55 8.81 19.19
N SER A 525 -18.85 7.68 19.84
CA SER A 525 -19.86 7.63 20.90
C SER A 525 -19.39 8.14 22.26
N GLU A 526 -18.10 7.95 22.61
CA GLU A 526 -17.59 8.24 23.95
C GLU A 526 -16.83 9.57 24.04
N ALA A 527 -16.14 9.98 22.97
CA ALA A 527 -15.26 11.15 22.96
C ALA A 527 -16.05 12.47 22.94
N PRO A 528 -15.47 13.58 23.43
CA PRO A 528 -16.07 14.89 23.32
C PRO A 528 -16.42 15.27 21.87
N PRO A 529 -17.55 15.93 21.63
CA PRO A 529 -17.92 16.38 20.28
C PRO A 529 -16.92 17.38 19.71
N ASP A 530 -16.23 18.16 20.55
CA ASP A 530 -15.18 19.11 20.17
C ASP A 530 -13.78 18.49 20.12
N SER A 531 -13.67 17.15 20.18
CA SER A 531 -12.35 16.52 20.12
C SER A 531 -11.68 16.77 18.79
N ARG A 532 -10.41 17.21 18.83
CA ARG A 532 -9.59 17.47 17.61
C ARG A 532 -9.55 16.29 16.64
N ASN A 533 -9.62 15.06 17.17
CA ASN A 533 -9.51 13.84 16.38
C ASN A 533 -10.89 13.35 15.86
N MET A 534 -12.00 14.00 16.23
CA MET A 534 -13.36 13.59 15.86
C MET A 534 -13.54 13.53 14.35
N GLN A 535 -13.07 14.54 13.63
CA GLN A 535 -13.14 14.55 12.17
C GLN A 535 -12.34 13.41 11.53
N THR A 536 -11.11 13.20 11.98
CA THR A 536 -10.25 12.13 11.46
C THR A 536 -10.85 10.76 11.71
N VAL A 537 -11.37 10.50 12.93
CA VAL A 537 -12.02 9.23 13.25
C VAL A 537 -13.35 9.03 12.52
N ALA A 538 -14.15 10.09 12.33
CA ALA A 538 -15.39 10.02 11.56
C ALA A 538 -15.14 9.73 10.07
N ASN A 539 -14.07 10.29 9.48
CA ASN A 539 -13.65 9.95 8.12
C ASN A 539 -13.27 8.46 8.02
N TRP A 540 -12.49 7.94 8.97
CA TRP A 540 -12.14 6.51 9.04
C TRP A 540 -13.37 5.63 9.20
N TYR A 541 -14.31 6.00 10.07
CA TYR A 541 -15.56 5.26 10.25
C TYR A 541 -16.33 5.11 8.94
N ILE A 542 -16.49 6.20 8.17
CA ILE A 542 -17.17 6.18 6.87
C ILE A 542 -16.42 5.29 5.88
N VAL A 543 -15.10 5.46 5.77
CA VAL A 543 -14.24 4.68 4.87
C VAL A 543 -14.28 3.18 5.20
N CYS A 544 -14.14 2.81 6.47
CA CYS A 544 -14.25 1.42 6.92
C CYS A 544 -15.67 0.86 6.73
N SER A 545 -16.71 1.67 6.94
CA SER A 545 -18.10 1.26 6.68
C SER A 545 -18.31 0.88 5.21
N LEU A 546 -17.82 1.70 4.28
CA LEU A 546 -17.89 1.42 2.85
C LEU A 546 -17.11 0.16 2.47
N ALA A 547 -15.92 -0.03 3.05
CA ALA A 547 -15.10 -1.21 2.77
C ALA A 547 -15.68 -2.50 3.36
N ILE A 548 -16.31 -2.47 4.54
CA ILE A 548 -16.87 -3.66 5.19
C ILE A 548 -18.28 -3.96 4.69
N ARG A 549 -19.13 -2.94 4.60
CA ARG A 549 -20.59 -3.06 4.41
C ARG A 549 -21.08 -2.54 3.07
N GLY A 550 -20.18 -2.20 2.15
CA GLY A 550 -20.48 -1.62 0.84
C GLY A 550 -21.78 -2.10 0.18
N PRO A 551 -21.98 -3.41 -0.06
CA PRO A 551 -23.18 -3.98 -0.68
C PRO A 551 -24.49 -3.76 0.10
N GLU A 552 -24.41 -3.48 1.40
CA GLU A 552 -25.55 -3.21 2.27
C GLU A 552 -25.94 -1.72 2.31
N LEU A 553 -25.03 -0.81 1.92
CA LEU A 553 -25.24 0.63 2.03
C LEU A 553 -26.09 1.18 0.89
N SER A 554 -27.09 1.98 1.22
CA SER A 554 -27.94 2.67 0.24
C SER A 554 -27.14 3.64 -0.64
N THR A 555 -27.69 3.98 -1.81
CA THR A 555 -27.07 4.92 -2.76
C THR A 555 -26.95 6.34 -2.22
N ASP A 556 -27.78 6.72 -1.25
CA ASP A 556 -27.74 7.99 -0.53
C ASP A 556 -26.96 7.90 0.79
N LEU A 557 -26.36 6.74 1.10
CA LEU A 557 -25.58 6.49 2.31
C LEU A 557 -26.32 6.81 3.62
N LYS A 558 -27.66 6.72 3.62
CA LYS A 558 -28.49 7.12 4.78
C LYS A 558 -28.18 6.31 6.03
N GLU A 559 -27.63 5.10 5.91
CA GLU A 559 -27.20 4.29 7.05
C GLU A 559 -26.07 4.96 7.85
N LEU A 560 -25.26 5.81 7.22
CA LEU A 560 -24.23 6.62 7.88
C LEU A 560 -24.81 7.90 8.53
N ASN A 561 -26.05 8.23 8.18
CA ASN A 561 -26.81 9.40 8.64
C ASN A 561 -27.92 9.06 9.64
N ARG A 562 -28.08 7.78 10.01
CA ARG A 562 -29.19 7.31 10.86
C ARG A 562 -28.76 7.11 12.30
N THR A 563 -29.47 7.76 13.21
CA THR A 563 -29.49 7.35 14.62
C THR A 563 -30.26 6.04 14.75
N MET A 564 -29.57 4.92 14.94
CA MET A 564 -30.26 3.67 15.27
C MET A 564 -30.73 3.70 16.72
N HIS A 565 -32.02 3.89 16.94
CA HIS A 565 -32.67 3.51 18.18
C HIS A 565 -32.93 2.01 18.16
N ARG A 566 -32.02 1.20 18.72
CA ARG A 566 -32.32 -0.20 19.02
C ARG A 566 -32.97 -0.26 20.41
N ASN A 567 -34.18 -0.80 20.47
CA ASN A 567 -35.14 -0.68 21.57
C ASN A 567 -34.71 -1.14 22.98
N ASP A 568 -33.48 -1.55 23.27
CA ASP A 568 -33.06 -1.90 24.65
C ASP A 568 -31.61 -1.55 25.01
N LEU A 569 -30.91 -0.74 24.21
CA LEU A 569 -29.65 -0.15 24.66
C LEU A 569 -29.43 1.16 23.91
N LYS A 570 -29.40 2.26 24.65
CA LYS A 570 -29.20 3.64 24.18
C LYS A 570 -27.76 3.85 23.67
N ILE A 571 -27.33 3.06 22.68
CA ILE A 571 -26.12 3.32 21.90
C ILE A 571 -26.55 4.24 20.77
N ILE A 572 -26.41 5.54 21.02
CA ILE A 572 -26.52 6.58 20.00
C ILE A 572 -25.32 6.38 19.06
N ILE A 573 -25.48 5.61 17.98
CA ILE A 573 -24.58 5.77 16.84
C ILE A 573 -24.98 7.11 16.23
N GLN A 574 -24.18 8.13 16.57
CA GLN A 574 -24.40 9.48 16.10
C GLN A 574 -24.05 9.57 14.62
N ASP A 575 -24.81 10.38 13.90
CA ASP A 575 -24.66 10.65 12.48
C ASP A 575 -23.22 11.13 12.18
N ALA A 576 -22.48 10.31 11.43
CA ALA A 576 -21.07 10.58 11.13
C ALA A 576 -20.91 11.84 10.28
N PHE A 577 -21.88 12.14 9.40
CA PHE A 577 -21.89 13.36 8.61
C PHE A 577 -22.19 14.59 9.48
N GLU A 578 -23.16 14.49 10.39
CA GLU A 578 -23.43 15.58 11.34
C GLU A 578 -22.26 15.80 12.31
N LYS A 579 -21.54 14.76 12.74
CA LYS A 579 -20.31 14.92 13.52
C LYS A 579 -19.23 15.68 12.74
N ILE A 580 -19.06 15.39 11.44
CA ILE A 580 -18.11 16.12 10.59
C ILE A 580 -18.55 17.56 10.41
N LYS A 581 -19.83 17.79 10.13
CA LYS A 581 -20.41 19.13 9.96
C LYS A 581 -20.29 19.96 11.25
N PHE A 582 -20.60 19.38 12.40
CA PHE A 582 -20.37 20.00 13.71
C PHE A 582 -18.90 20.37 13.88
N THR A 583 -17.98 19.44 13.58
CA THR A 583 -16.53 19.69 13.73
C THR A 583 -16.05 20.81 12.80
N ASP A 584 -16.60 20.91 11.57
CA ASP A 584 -16.30 22.00 10.64
C ASP A 584 -16.82 23.35 11.17
N GLN A 585 -18.07 23.41 11.62
CA GLN A 585 -18.65 24.62 12.25
C GLN A 585 -17.90 25.05 13.50
N TYR A 586 -17.49 24.07 14.32
CA TYR A 586 -16.71 24.31 15.53
C TYR A 586 -15.34 24.87 15.21
N ASN A 587 -14.64 24.30 14.23
CA ASN A 587 -13.34 24.81 13.78
C ASN A 587 -13.45 26.21 13.18
N GLU A 588 -14.48 26.47 12.36
CA GLU A 588 -14.74 27.81 11.83
C GLU A 588 -14.94 28.84 12.96
N PHE A 589 -15.72 28.48 13.99
CA PHE A 589 -15.92 29.33 15.15
C PHE A 589 -14.62 29.62 15.93
N LEU A 590 -13.72 28.63 16.03
CA LEU A 590 -12.40 28.77 16.65
C LEU A 590 -11.38 29.51 15.77
N ASP A 591 -11.75 29.91 14.54
CA ASP A 591 -10.81 30.40 13.53
C ASP A 591 -9.64 29.41 13.31
N ASN A 592 -9.99 28.11 13.36
CA ASN A 592 -9.12 27.00 13.05
C ASN A 592 -9.28 26.63 11.58
N ARG A 593 -8.15 26.51 10.89
CA ARG A 593 -8.13 26.04 9.51
C ARG A 593 -8.55 24.57 9.44
N VAL A 594 -9.53 24.27 8.59
CA VAL A 594 -9.89 22.89 8.26
C VAL A 594 -8.90 22.36 7.23
N PHE A 595 -8.08 21.38 7.62
CA PHE A 595 -7.04 20.81 6.77
C PHE A 595 -7.61 19.86 5.71
N LYS A 596 -7.03 19.89 4.51
CA LYS A 596 -7.32 18.93 3.45
C LYS A 596 -6.56 17.62 3.68
N THR A 597 -6.87 16.92 4.77
CA THR A 597 -6.21 15.64 5.09
C THR A 597 -6.58 14.58 4.05
N GLN A 598 -5.73 13.57 3.90
CA GLN A 598 -5.92 12.49 2.93
C GLN A 598 -7.28 11.79 3.10
N MET A 599 -7.64 11.45 4.35
CA MET A 599 -8.92 10.80 4.65
C MET A 599 -10.12 11.72 4.39
N ARG A 600 -10.01 13.03 4.67
CA ARG A 600 -11.07 14.00 4.38
C ARG A 600 -11.34 14.08 2.88
N LEU A 601 -10.29 14.25 2.08
CA LEU A 601 -10.39 14.33 0.62
C LEU A 601 -10.93 13.03 0.03
N THR A 602 -10.48 11.88 0.54
CA THR A 602 -10.97 10.57 0.12
C THR A 602 -12.46 10.42 0.37
N ARG A 603 -12.92 10.74 1.60
CA ARG A 603 -14.35 10.74 1.93
C ARG A 603 -15.14 11.66 1.02
N GLN A 604 -14.69 12.90 0.80
CA GLN A 604 -15.40 13.88 -0.05
C GLN A 604 -15.58 13.35 -1.47
N ILE A 605 -14.50 12.87 -2.10
CA ILE A 605 -14.57 12.31 -3.46
C ILE A 605 -15.56 11.13 -3.53
N ILE A 606 -15.54 10.24 -2.52
CA ILE A 606 -16.46 9.11 -2.49
C ILE A 606 -17.90 9.60 -2.39
N VAL A 607 -18.22 10.41 -1.37
CA VAL A 607 -19.59 10.86 -1.08
C VAL A 607 -20.17 11.62 -2.26
N ASP A 608 -19.39 12.52 -2.86
CA ASP A 608 -19.83 13.33 -4.00
C ASP A 608 -20.10 12.47 -5.25
N ALA A 609 -19.27 11.45 -5.49
CA ALA A 609 -19.40 10.58 -6.65
C ALA A 609 -20.38 9.41 -6.45
N TYR A 610 -20.66 9.01 -5.19
CA TYR A 610 -21.30 7.72 -4.86
C TYR A 610 -22.62 7.48 -5.60
N PRO A 611 -23.62 8.40 -5.59
CA PRO A 611 -24.91 8.10 -6.22
C PRO A 611 -24.78 7.89 -7.74
N LYS A 612 -23.94 8.71 -8.40
CA LYS A 612 -23.68 8.61 -9.84
C LYS A 612 -22.86 7.37 -10.18
N ALA A 613 -21.84 7.09 -9.39
CA ALA A 613 -20.96 5.93 -9.54
C ALA A 613 -21.77 4.63 -9.48
N VAL A 614 -22.52 4.43 -8.39
CA VAL A 614 -23.32 3.22 -8.17
C VAL A 614 -24.33 3.03 -9.31
N LYS A 615 -25.02 4.10 -9.74
CA LYS A 615 -25.97 4.01 -10.85
C LYS A 615 -25.30 3.67 -12.19
N SER A 616 -24.18 4.31 -12.51
CA SER A 616 -23.55 4.20 -13.85
C SER A 616 -22.73 2.93 -14.08
N TRP A 617 -22.41 2.20 -13.01
CA TRP A 617 -21.61 0.98 -13.05
C TRP A 617 -22.31 -0.22 -12.39
N ALA A 618 -23.58 -0.11 -11.98
CA ALA A 618 -24.32 -1.17 -11.30
C ALA A 618 -24.26 -2.52 -12.03
N ASP A 619 -24.52 -2.52 -13.35
CA ASP A 619 -24.52 -3.74 -14.16
C ASP A 619 -23.12 -4.36 -14.26
N VAL A 620 -22.09 -3.52 -14.33
CA VAL A 620 -20.69 -3.98 -14.39
C VAL A 620 -20.26 -4.59 -13.06
N ILE A 621 -20.61 -3.96 -11.93
CA ILE A 621 -20.30 -4.50 -10.59
C ILE A 621 -21.06 -5.80 -10.33
N THR A 622 -22.36 -5.86 -10.67
CA THR A 622 -23.14 -7.10 -10.58
C THR A 622 -22.48 -8.21 -11.40
N ARG A 623 -22.02 -7.91 -12.61
CA ARG A 623 -21.29 -8.87 -13.45
C ARG A 623 -20.01 -9.33 -12.77
N PHE A 624 -19.21 -8.41 -12.22
CA PHE A 624 -17.98 -8.76 -11.49
C PHE A 624 -18.26 -9.68 -10.30
N ASP A 625 -19.32 -9.41 -9.54
CA ASP A 625 -19.71 -10.20 -8.36
C ASP A 625 -20.23 -11.60 -8.72
N THR A 626 -20.73 -11.79 -9.96
CA THR A 626 -21.13 -13.12 -10.48
C THR A 626 -19.99 -13.89 -11.12
N MET A 627 -18.91 -13.21 -11.50
CA MET A 627 -17.71 -13.89 -11.96
C MET A 627 -17.08 -14.54 -10.74
N ASP A 628 -16.75 -15.82 -10.85
CA ASP A 628 -15.92 -16.41 -9.83
C ASP A 628 -14.48 -15.93 -10.02
N LEU A 629 -14.17 -14.82 -9.35
CA LEU A 629 -12.82 -14.27 -9.29
C LEU A 629 -11.90 -15.16 -8.45
N THR A 630 -12.47 -16.11 -7.69
CA THR A 630 -11.76 -17.04 -6.80
C THR A 630 -11.60 -18.44 -7.40
N SER A 631 -12.56 -18.92 -8.19
CA SER A 631 -12.51 -20.24 -8.83
C SER A 631 -11.90 -20.19 -10.21
N HIS A 632 -11.09 -21.21 -10.43
CA HIS A 632 -10.56 -21.59 -11.71
C HIS A 632 -11.72 -22.17 -12.53
N HIS A 633 -12.41 -21.33 -13.32
CA HIS A 633 -13.45 -21.83 -14.20
C HIS A 633 -12.86 -22.49 -15.45
N PRO A 634 -13.35 -23.70 -15.83
CA PRO A 634 -13.16 -24.26 -17.16
C PRO A 634 -14.04 -23.50 -18.17
N LEU A 635 -13.45 -23.19 -19.32
CA LEU A 635 -14.08 -22.48 -20.44
C LEU A 635 -15.18 -23.33 -21.14
N PRO A 636 -16.29 -22.74 -21.63
CA PRO A 636 -17.10 -23.29 -22.71
C PRO A 636 -16.67 -22.75 -24.09
N SER A 637 -16.94 -23.54 -25.14
CA SER A 637 -16.20 -23.62 -26.42
C SER A 637 -16.78 -22.84 -27.61
N ALA A 638 -15.92 -22.63 -28.63
CA ALA A 638 -15.87 -23.42 -29.88
C ALA A 638 -14.72 -22.92 -30.80
N ALA A 639 -13.71 -23.69 -31.22
CA ALA A 639 -13.33 -25.06 -30.93
C ALA A 639 -11.88 -25.28 -31.43
N LYS A 640 -11.08 -26.00 -30.63
CA LYS A 640 -9.93 -26.83 -31.04
C LYS A 640 -8.53 -26.23 -31.28
N VAL A 641 -8.34 -24.94 -31.54
CA VAL A 641 -6.96 -24.35 -31.58
C VAL A 641 -6.65 -23.55 -30.30
N GLU A 642 -7.69 -22.99 -29.68
CA GLU A 642 -7.61 -22.25 -28.41
C GLU A 642 -7.64 -23.19 -27.19
N ASP A 643 -8.29 -24.35 -27.31
CA ASP A 643 -8.39 -25.37 -26.24
C ASP A 643 -7.01 -25.92 -25.84
N ASP A 644 -6.09 -26.10 -26.79
CA ASP A 644 -4.76 -26.64 -26.48
C ASP A 644 -3.89 -25.64 -25.71
N LEU A 645 -4.12 -24.33 -25.84
CA LEU A 645 -3.36 -23.29 -25.15
C LEU A 645 -3.90 -22.99 -23.74
N ALA A 646 -5.16 -23.32 -23.48
CA ALA A 646 -5.76 -23.31 -22.14
C ALA A 646 -5.48 -24.64 -21.40
N ALA A 647 -5.59 -25.79 -22.09
CA ALA A 647 -5.14 -27.08 -21.58
C ALA A 647 -3.63 -27.09 -21.29
N TRP A 648 -2.83 -26.33 -22.05
CA TRP A 648 -1.41 -26.02 -21.74
C TRP A 648 -1.19 -25.44 -20.34
N LEU A 649 -2.14 -24.62 -19.85
CA LEU A 649 -2.07 -23.95 -18.56
C LEU A 649 -2.52 -24.88 -17.42
N GLU A 650 -3.34 -25.89 -17.72
CA GLU A 650 -3.96 -26.78 -16.74
C GLU A 650 -3.24 -28.14 -16.59
N HIS A 651 -2.59 -28.68 -17.64
CA HIS A 651 -2.02 -30.05 -17.63
C HIS A 651 -0.68 -30.27 -16.90
N LEU A 652 -0.28 -29.36 -16.01
CA LEU A 652 0.94 -29.51 -15.23
C LEU A 652 0.67 -29.97 -13.77
N THR A 653 -0.38 -30.73 -13.52
CA THR A 653 -0.62 -31.35 -12.21
C THR A 653 0.36 -32.51 -11.97
N VAL A 654 1.26 -32.35 -11.00
CA VAL A 654 2.05 -33.44 -10.42
C VAL A 654 1.52 -33.69 -9.01
N ASP A 655 1.26 -34.96 -8.72
CA ASP A 655 0.79 -35.50 -7.45
C ASP A 655 1.86 -35.43 -6.35
N ASP A 656 1.39 -35.55 -5.11
CA ASP A 656 2.07 -35.64 -3.80
C ASP A 656 2.42 -34.36 -2.99
N GLY A 657 1.69 -34.24 -1.86
CA GLY A 657 2.32 -34.32 -0.54
C GLY A 657 2.78 -33.04 0.17
N SER A 658 1.90 -32.50 1.01
CA SER A 658 2.15 -31.66 2.21
C SER A 658 2.62 -30.19 2.05
N GLU A 659 1.74 -29.33 2.58
CA GLU A 659 1.94 -28.17 3.47
C GLU A 659 2.81 -26.93 3.11
N GLN A 660 2.11 -25.78 3.22
CA GLN A 660 2.54 -24.40 3.46
C GLN A 660 3.14 -23.57 2.29
N ARG A 661 2.29 -22.75 1.64
CA ARG A 661 2.64 -21.72 0.63
C ARG A 661 2.48 -20.28 1.18
N PRO A 662 3.33 -19.31 0.77
CA PRO A 662 2.80 -17.98 0.46
C PRO A 662 3.56 -17.15 -0.61
N GLN A 663 2.80 -16.15 -1.12
CA GLN A 663 3.13 -14.74 -1.42
C GLN A 663 3.19 -14.20 -2.88
N ARG A 664 2.31 -13.19 -3.06
CA ARG A 664 2.02 -12.17 -4.10
C ARG A 664 1.59 -12.61 -5.51
N CYS A 665 0.41 -12.11 -5.91
CA CYS A 665 -0.29 -12.14 -7.22
C CYS A 665 -0.09 -13.36 -8.15
N SER A 666 0.23 -14.53 -7.61
CA SER A 666 0.12 -15.83 -8.29
C SER A 666 -1.32 -16.22 -8.73
N HIS A 667 -1.96 -15.49 -9.63
CA HIS A 667 -3.14 -16.02 -10.32
C HIS A 667 -2.67 -17.27 -11.10
N PRO A 668 -3.14 -18.48 -10.75
CA PRO A 668 -2.63 -19.71 -11.38
C PRO A 668 -2.82 -19.74 -12.90
N THR A 669 -3.85 -19.05 -13.40
CA THR A 669 -4.22 -18.95 -14.81
C THR A 669 -3.19 -18.25 -15.70
N VAL A 670 -2.30 -17.41 -15.15
CA VAL A 670 -1.20 -16.77 -15.94
C VAL A 670 0.13 -17.49 -15.75
N ASN A 671 0.16 -18.52 -14.90
CA ASN A 671 1.37 -19.28 -14.62
C ASN A 671 1.37 -20.60 -15.41
N PRO A 672 1.97 -20.64 -16.62
CA PRO A 672 2.13 -21.89 -17.38
C PRO A 672 3.15 -22.86 -16.77
N ASN A 673 3.64 -22.61 -15.55
CA ASN A 673 4.62 -23.45 -14.88
C ASN A 673 4.18 -23.75 -13.43
N THR A 674 3.62 -24.93 -13.20
CA THR A 674 3.28 -25.43 -11.85
C THR A 674 4.49 -25.93 -11.07
N VAL A 675 5.68 -25.90 -11.68
CA VAL A 675 6.92 -26.38 -11.08
C VAL A 675 7.13 -25.71 -9.72
N SER A 676 7.14 -26.51 -8.66
CA SER A 676 7.48 -26.03 -7.31
C SER A 676 8.95 -25.63 -7.29
N LEU A 677 9.18 -24.33 -7.44
CA LEU A 677 10.50 -23.71 -7.34
C LEU A 677 10.68 -23.14 -5.94
N TYR A 678 11.91 -23.23 -5.42
CA TYR A 678 12.24 -22.50 -4.20
C TYR A 678 12.05 -21.01 -4.42
N ARG A 679 11.55 -20.34 -3.39
CA ARG A 679 11.28 -18.90 -3.42
C ARG A 679 12.13 -18.18 -2.39
N CYS A 680 12.53 -16.97 -2.73
CA CYS A 680 13.06 -16.06 -1.73
C CYS A 680 11.97 -15.74 -0.70
N SER A 681 12.25 -15.88 0.59
CA SER A 681 11.28 -15.61 1.66
C SER A 681 10.92 -14.12 1.81
N HIS A 682 11.58 -13.23 1.06
CA HIS A 682 11.37 -11.79 1.12
C HIS A 682 10.90 -11.22 -0.22
N CYS A 683 11.63 -11.46 -1.32
CA CYS A 683 11.25 -10.94 -2.63
C CYS A 683 10.37 -11.89 -3.46
N GLY A 684 10.09 -13.10 -2.97
CA GLY A 684 9.18 -14.07 -3.62
C GLY A 684 9.68 -14.67 -4.93
N ASN A 685 10.82 -14.22 -5.46
CA ASN A 685 11.37 -14.69 -6.73
C ASN A 685 11.60 -16.21 -6.72
N PRO A 686 10.98 -16.95 -7.64
CA PRO A 686 11.18 -18.39 -7.77
C PRO A 686 12.47 -18.71 -8.55
N SER A 687 13.23 -19.71 -8.12
CA SER A 687 14.28 -20.31 -8.97
C SER A 687 14.64 -21.74 -8.56
N ALA A 688 14.87 -22.60 -9.56
CA ALA A 688 15.31 -23.97 -9.42
C ALA A 688 16.71 -24.09 -8.80
N ALA A 689 17.55 -23.08 -9.05
CA ALA A 689 18.94 -23.01 -8.59
C ALA A 689 19.10 -22.19 -7.29
N LEU A 690 18.01 -21.64 -6.75
CA LEU A 690 18.05 -20.83 -5.53
C LEU A 690 18.43 -21.70 -4.31
N ARG A 691 19.56 -21.43 -3.68
CA ARG A 691 19.96 -22.04 -2.40
C ARG A 691 19.81 -21.08 -1.22
N LYS A 692 20.10 -19.80 -1.45
CA LYS A 692 19.94 -18.65 -0.54
C LYS A 692 19.69 -17.41 -1.41
N CYS A 693 18.82 -16.51 -0.98
CA CYS A 693 18.70 -15.21 -1.64
C CYS A 693 19.89 -14.31 -1.25
N GLY A 694 20.52 -13.64 -2.22
CA GLY A 694 21.63 -12.71 -1.93
C GLY A 694 21.22 -11.50 -1.07
N GLY A 695 19.93 -11.13 -1.09
CA GLY A 695 19.39 -10.03 -0.27
C GLY A 695 19.02 -10.45 1.15
N CYS A 696 18.11 -11.42 1.31
CA CYS A 696 17.62 -11.81 2.64
C CYS A 696 18.33 -13.02 3.26
N GLY A 697 19.22 -13.69 2.53
CA GLY A 697 19.96 -14.88 2.98
C GLY A 697 19.12 -16.16 3.11
N LYS A 698 17.80 -16.09 2.89
CA LYS A 698 16.85 -17.19 3.16
C LYS A 698 16.12 -17.65 1.89
N THR A 699 15.75 -18.91 1.89
CA THR A 699 14.94 -19.57 0.87
C THR A 699 13.87 -20.39 1.53
N ARG A 700 12.75 -20.54 0.84
CA ARG A 700 11.63 -21.39 1.24
C ARG A 700 11.37 -22.42 0.15
#